data_AF-A0A7J0AJX2-F1
#
_entry.id   AF-A0A7J0AJX2-F1
#
_cell.length_a   1.000
_cell.length_b   1.000
_cell.length_c   1.000
_cell.angle_alpha   90.00
_cell.angle_beta   90.00
_cell.angle_gamma   90.00
#
_symmetry.space_group_name_H-M   'P 1'
#
loop_
_entity.id
_entity.type
_entity.pdbx_description
1 polymer ?
#
loop_
_entity_poly.entity_id
_entity_poly.type
_entity_poly.pdbx_seq_one_letter_code
_entity_poly.pdbx_strand_id
1 'polypeptide(L)'
;MRKGFLNVRVDGELKEISGGMRLDRYKNHSIELVIDRLKVSAKDAERLLASVENALTQGDKELMVYDVEADTAAYYSQELMDPSTGISYHDPAPHNFSFNSPQGACPRCKGLGYVNLIDRAKMVPDESLSIAAGALVPLGKYKETLIFMQIRAILERHGFDIKTPFSQLSEEAVDEIFNGTTSVPQLSNSTVSGFDFFRTFDGIIKYIEMQQEDDAGYQAKKWSGQFVSRCTCPECNGDRLNREALHFFVDGKNIAELCRMDIGALSEWAGSVLERLDERDRKIAVEIIKEIGVRLKFLVDVGLDYLQLNRASATLSGGESQRIRLATQLGSELVNVLYILDEPSIGLHQRDNHRLIRSLERLRDASNTIIVVEHDKDIMLEADYVVDIGPGAGRKGGKVVFAGTPAEMLKTDTVTARYLNGAEKLETPKKRRKGNGKTLKLLGCTGHNLKDVDLELPLGTLTVVAGVSGSGKSSLVNGTLQPLLSKQFYNSLTEPLPYRAIEGIENIDKVVTVDQSPLGRTPRSNPATYTGVFTDIRSLFVNLPEAKIRGYKPGRFSFNVAGGRCEACNGNGYKTIEMNFLPDVLVPCEECHGKRYNRETLEVRFKGKSVADVLDMTINQAVEFFAGVPSILKKIKVLQDIGLGYVKLGQPSSTLSGGENQRVKLATELAKRDTGNTLFILDEPTTGLHFDDIRTLMNILNRLVERGNTVLVIEHNLDVVRMADYVIDMGSDGGAGGGHIMAKGTPEEIAAGNSATAPFLRTELEAN
;
A
#
# COMPACT_ATOMS: atom_id res chain seq x y z
N MET A 1 -47.56 -22.79 -31.49
CA MET A 1 -48.10 -23.10 -32.84
C MET A 1 -47.22 -24.03 -33.69
N ARG A 2 -46.04 -23.65 -34.19
CA ARG A 2 -45.26 -24.55 -35.11
C ARG A 2 -44.87 -25.91 -34.50
N LYS A 3 -44.71 -25.98 -33.18
CA LYS A 3 -44.41 -27.21 -32.43
C LYS A 3 -45.67 -27.93 -31.86
N GLY A 4 -46.88 -27.51 -32.23
CA GLY A 4 -48.12 -28.21 -31.85
C GLY A 4 -48.76 -27.88 -30.49
N PHE A 5 -48.12 -27.05 -29.64
CA PHE A 5 -48.70 -26.64 -28.35
C PHE A 5 -49.89 -25.68 -28.52
N LEU A 6 -50.92 -25.89 -27.67
CA LEU A 6 -52.21 -25.17 -27.69
C LEU A 6 -52.36 -24.14 -26.56
N ASN A 7 -51.76 -24.37 -25.39
CA ASN A 7 -51.95 -23.53 -24.21
C ASN A 7 -50.62 -22.94 -23.72
N VAL A 8 -50.69 -21.72 -23.20
CA VAL A 8 -49.58 -21.00 -22.57
C VAL A 8 -50.12 -20.27 -21.34
N ARG A 9 -49.33 -20.14 -20.29
CA ARG A 9 -49.63 -19.26 -19.17
C ARG A 9 -48.82 -17.98 -19.37
N VAL A 10 -49.49 -16.84 -19.38
CA VAL A 10 -48.85 -15.53 -19.58
C VAL A 10 -49.26 -14.62 -18.43
N ASP A 11 -48.28 -14.13 -17.68
CA ASP A 11 -48.48 -13.26 -16.52
C ASP A 11 -49.48 -13.84 -15.51
N GLY A 12 -49.34 -15.13 -15.23
CA GLY A 12 -50.21 -15.86 -14.30
C GLY A 12 -51.50 -16.41 -14.94
N GLU A 13 -51.90 -15.96 -16.12
CA GLU A 13 -53.18 -16.35 -16.76
C GLU A 13 -53.00 -17.42 -17.85
N LEU A 14 -53.73 -18.52 -17.74
CA LEU A 14 -53.79 -19.55 -18.78
C LEU A 14 -54.57 -19.06 -20.00
N LYS A 15 -53.92 -19.05 -21.16
CA LYS A 15 -54.45 -18.59 -22.45
C LYS A 15 -54.20 -19.63 -23.54
N GLU A 16 -55.14 -19.69 -24.49
CA GLU A 16 -54.97 -20.47 -25.70
C GLU A 16 -54.11 -19.69 -26.72
N ILE A 17 -53.15 -20.36 -27.35
CA ILE A 17 -52.22 -19.74 -28.29
C ILE A 17 -52.97 -19.43 -29.59
N SER A 18 -53.22 -18.15 -29.85
CA SER A 18 -53.89 -17.67 -31.07
C SER A 18 -52.92 -17.03 -32.07
N GLY A 19 -53.29 -17.07 -33.35
CA GLY A 19 -52.45 -16.55 -34.44
C GLY A 19 -52.36 -15.02 -34.34
N GLY A 20 -51.15 -14.49 -34.14
CA GLY A 20 -50.93 -13.05 -33.99
C GLY A 20 -51.02 -12.51 -32.55
N MET A 21 -51.00 -13.39 -31.53
CA MET A 21 -50.88 -12.98 -30.13
C MET A 21 -49.65 -12.08 -29.93
N ARG A 22 -49.86 -10.90 -29.32
CA ARG A 22 -48.82 -9.90 -29.04
C ARG A 22 -48.86 -9.52 -27.58
N LEU A 23 -47.68 -9.36 -26.99
CA LEU A 23 -47.47 -8.84 -25.64
C LEU A 23 -46.86 -7.43 -25.73
N ASP A 24 -46.94 -6.68 -24.64
CA ASP A 24 -46.42 -5.31 -24.60
C ASP A 24 -44.89 -5.33 -24.67
N ARG A 25 -44.32 -4.49 -25.54
CA ARG A 25 -42.86 -4.47 -25.75
C ARG A 25 -42.10 -3.84 -24.58
N TYR A 26 -42.76 -3.00 -23.78
CA TYR A 26 -42.13 -2.23 -22.71
C TYR A 26 -42.41 -2.79 -21.31
N LYS A 27 -42.95 -4.01 -21.22
CA LYS A 27 -43.19 -4.71 -19.96
C LYS A 27 -42.48 -6.05 -19.95
N ASN A 28 -42.01 -6.44 -18.77
CA ASN A 28 -41.54 -7.81 -18.56
C ASN A 28 -42.76 -8.72 -18.50
N HIS A 29 -42.70 -9.83 -19.24
CA HIS A 29 -43.75 -10.82 -19.29
C HIS A 29 -43.21 -12.16 -18.83
N SER A 30 -43.99 -12.89 -18.03
CA SER A 30 -43.74 -14.29 -17.68
C SER A 30 -44.53 -15.18 -18.64
N ILE A 31 -43.86 -16.13 -19.29
CA ILE A 31 -44.44 -16.96 -20.35
C ILE A 31 -44.08 -18.42 -20.07
N GLU A 32 -45.02 -19.19 -19.53
CA GLU A 32 -44.83 -20.61 -19.29
C GLU A 32 -45.61 -21.47 -20.30
N LEU A 33 -44.91 -22.36 -20.99
CA LEU A 33 -45.53 -23.26 -21.96
C LEU A 33 -46.22 -24.43 -21.24
N VAL A 34 -47.50 -24.68 -21.54
CA VAL A 34 -48.22 -25.82 -20.97
C VAL A 34 -47.92 -27.07 -21.79
N ILE A 35 -47.11 -27.98 -21.22
CA ILE A 35 -46.66 -29.21 -21.88
C ILE A 35 -47.69 -30.33 -21.77
N ASP A 36 -48.24 -30.56 -20.58
CA ASP A 36 -49.27 -31.58 -20.33
C ASP A 36 -50.20 -31.12 -19.19
N ARG A 37 -51.40 -31.73 -19.14
CA ARG A 37 -52.36 -31.60 -18.04
C ARG A 37 -52.81 -33.01 -17.64
N LEU A 38 -52.45 -33.44 -16.44
CA LEU A 38 -52.75 -34.78 -15.95
C LEU A 38 -53.22 -34.74 -14.50
N LYS A 39 -54.10 -35.68 -14.13
CA LYS A 39 -54.42 -35.99 -12.74
C LYS A 39 -53.54 -37.18 -12.35
N VAL A 40 -52.56 -36.94 -11.46
CA VAL A 40 -51.52 -37.93 -11.15
C VAL A 40 -52.12 -39.17 -10.50
N SER A 41 -51.90 -40.35 -11.10
CA SER A 41 -52.21 -41.65 -10.53
C SER A 41 -51.05 -42.63 -10.73
N ALA A 42 -51.01 -43.74 -9.97
CA ALA A 42 -49.95 -44.75 -10.09
C ALA A 42 -49.87 -45.40 -11.48
N LYS A 43 -50.91 -45.28 -12.32
CA LYS A 43 -50.94 -45.83 -13.68
C LYS A 43 -50.32 -44.89 -14.73
N ASP A 44 -50.04 -43.63 -14.38
CA ASP A 44 -49.61 -42.59 -15.33
C ASP A 44 -48.08 -42.34 -15.30
N ALA A 45 -47.30 -43.22 -14.68
CA ALA A 45 -45.86 -43.02 -14.47
C ALA A 45 -45.07 -42.82 -15.78
N GLU A 46 -45.31 -43.64 -16.81
CA GLU A 46 -44.65 -43.50 -18.12
C GLU A 46 -45.01 -42.19 -18.81
N ARG A 47 -46.27 -41.78 -18.72
CA ARG A 47 -46.74 -40.50 -19.29
C ARG A 47 -46.12 -39.32 -18.55
N LEU A 48 -46.09 -39.36 -17.22
CA LEU A 48 -45.47 -38.32 -16.41
C LEU A 48 -43.99 -38.14 -16.77
N LEU A 49 -43.24 -39.25 -16.92
CA LEU A 49 -41.83 -39.21 -17.28
C LEU A 49 -41.62 -38.57 -18.67
N ALA A 50 -42.42 -38.94 -19.67
CA ALA A 50 -42.36 -38.32 -21.00
C ALA A 50 -42.71 -36.83 -20.97
N SER A 51 -43.69 -36.43 -20.15
CA SER A 51 -44.08 -35.03 -19.98
C SER A 51 -42.99 -34.21 -19.28
N VAL A 52 -42.29 -34.80 -18.29
CA VAL A 52 -41.15 -34.18 -17.62
C VAL A 52 -39.97 -34.00 -18.59
N GLU A 53 -39.59 -35.03 -19.34
CA GLU A 53 -38.49 -34.93 -20.33
C GLU A 53 -38.76 -33.86 -21.39
N ASN A 54 -39.99 -33.81 -21.91
CA ASN A 54 -40.37 -32.80 -22.90
C ASN A 54 -40.38 -31.39 -22.30
N ALA A 55 -40.87 -31.24 -21.05
CA ALA A 55 -40.85 -29.96 -20.35
C ALA A 55 -39.43 -29.45 -20.12
N LEU A 56 -38.54 -30.30 -19.60
CA LEU A 56 -37.12 -29.94 -19.42
C LEU A 56 -36.47 -29.61 -20.78
N THR A 57 -36.82 -30.30 -21.86
CA THR A 57 -36.26 -30.00 -23.19
C THR A 57 -36.75 -28.66 -23.75
N GLN A 58 -38.02 -28.29 -23.55
CA GLN A 58 -38.55 -27.01 -24.03
C GLN A 58 -38.22 -25.83 -23.10
N GLY A 59 -38.04 -26.10 -21.81
CA GLY A 59 -37.73 -25.13 -20.76
C GLY A 59 -36.24 -24.98 -20.45
N ASP A 60 -35.36 -25.41 -21.36
CA ASP A 60 -33.89 -25.34 -21.19
C ASP A 60 -33.39 -25.89 -19.84
N LYS A 61 -33.81 -27.13 -19.55
CA LYS A 61 -33.59 -27.89 -18.30
C LYS A 61 -34.38 -27.42 -17.07
N GLU A 62 -35.35 -26.51 -17.24
CA GLU A 62 -36.26 -26.10 -16.19
C GLU A 62 -37.69 -26.64 -16.43
N LEU A 63 -38.40 -26.91 -15.34
CA LEU A 63 -39.78 -27.40 -15.31
C LEU A 63 -40.54 -26.71 -14.18
N MET A 64 -41.77 -26.29 -14.46
CA MET A 64 -42.73 -25.85 -13.45
C MET A 64 -43.91 -26.84 -13.41
N VAL A 65 -44.21 -27.37 -12.23
CA VAL A 65 -45.42 -28.14 -11.95
C VAL A 65 -46.39 -27.23 -11.21
N TYR A 66 -47.57 -27.01 -11.80
CA TYR A 66 -48.59 -26.15 -11.20
C TYR A 66 -49.79 -26.99 -10.77
N ASP A 67 -50.11 -26.93 -9.48
CA ASP A 67 -51.30 -27.54 -8.90
C ASP A 67 -52.49 -26.59 -9.05
N VAL A 68 -53.46 -27.00 -9.86
CA VAL A 68 -54.66 -26.22 -10.16
C VAL A 68 -55.62 -26.14 -8.98
N GLU A 69 -55.66 -27.16 -8.11
CA GLU A 69 -56.57 -27.20 -6.95
C GLU A 69 -56.02 -26.37 -5.78
N ALA A 70 -54.70 -26.43 -5.57
CA ALA A 70 -54.03 -25.70 -4.50
C ALA A 70 -53.56 -24.28 -4.88
N ASP A 71 -53.62 -23.90 -6.16
CA ASP A 71 -53.06 -22.66 -6.72
C ASP A 71 -51.58 -22.45 -6.34
N THR A 72 -50.79 -23.52 -6.38
CA THR A 72 -49.36 -23.51 -6.02
C THR A 72 -48.49 -24.01 -7.16
N ALA A 73 -47.31 -23.41 -7.30
CA ALA A 73 -46.29 -23.83 -8.26
C ALA A 73 -45.09 -24.44 -7.53
N ALA A 74 -44.61 -25.57 -8.05
CA ALA A 74 -43.34 -26.18 -7.67
C ALA A 74 -42.41 -26.16 -8.87
N TYR A 75 -41.17 -25.72 -8.64
CA TYR A 75 -40.17 -25.59 -9.69
C TYR A 75 -39.09 -26.68 -9.56
N TYR A 76 -38.62 -27.16 -10.71
CA TYR A 76 -37.59 -28.19 -10.82
C TYR A 76 -36.61 -27.79 -11.91
N SER A 77 -35.32 -28.05 -11.70
CA SER A 77 -34.27 -27.82 -12.69
C SER A 77 -33.29 -28.99 -12.68
N GLN A 78 -32.62 -29.26 -13.81
CA GLN A 78 -31.42 -30.11 -13.81
C GLN A 78 -30.16 -29.35 -13.38
N GLU A 79 -30.24 -28.02 -13.30
CA GLU A 79 -29.20 -27.13 -12.77
C GLU A 79 -29.52 -26.77 -11.31
N LEU A 80 -28.57 -26.13 -10.63
CA LEU A 80 -28.78 -25.68 -9.26
C LEU A 80 -29.94 -24.69 -9.22
N MET A 81 -30.97 -24.95 -8.43
CA MET A 81 -32.15 -24.08 -8.35
C MET A 81 -32.59 -23.92 -6.91
N ASP A 82 -33.07 -22.73 -6.56
CA ASP A 82 -33.82 -22.52 -5.32
C ASP A 82 -35.26 -23.06 -5.49
N PRO A 83 -35.68 -24.10 -4.75
CA PRO A 83 -37.01 -24.68 -4.88
C PRO A 83 -38.15 -23.72 -4.53
N SER A 84 -37.87 -22.65 -3.76
CA SER A 84 -38.87 -21.70 -3.28
C SER A 84 -39.13 -20.55 -4.26
N THR A 85 -38.07 -20.04 -4.87
CA THR A 85 -38.14 -18.90 -5.81
C THR A 85 -38.13 -19.31 -7.27
N GLY A 86 -37.66 -20.54 -7.57
CA GLY A 86 -37.46 -21.05 -8.91
C GLY A 86 -36.28 -20.42 -9.65
N ILE A 87 -35.39 -19.70 -8.97
CA ILE A 87 -34.19 -19.12 -9.57
C ILE A 87 -33.17 -20.22 -9.84
N SER A 88 -32.74 -20.35 -11.10
CA SER A 88 -31.66 -21.24 -11.52
C SER A 88 -30.30 -20.55 -11.44
N TYR A 89 -29.28 -21.32 -11.05
CA TYR A 89 -27.89 -20.91 -10.87
C TYR A 89 -26.99 -21.76 -11.75
N HIS A 90 -25.92 -21.15 -12.26
CA HIS A 90 -24.92 -21.85 -13.05
C HIS A 90 -24.16 -22.89 -12.21
N ASP A 91 -23.69 -23.94 -12.89
CA ASP A 91 -22.82 -24.94 -12.28
C ASP A 91 -21.53 -24.30 -11.72
N PRO A 92 -21.07 -24.73 -10.54
CA PRO A 92 -19.88 -24.19 -9.91
C PRO A 92 -18.62 -24.61 -10.68
N ALA A 93 -17.85 -23.64 -11.14
CA ALA A 93 -16.53 -23.82 -11.73
C ALA A 93 -15.52 -22.85 -11.09
N PRO A 94 -14.19 -23.11 -11.22
CA PRO A 94 -13.18 -22.29 -10.54
C PRO A 94 -13.25 -20.78 -10.86
N HIS A 95 -13.69 -20.40 -12.05
CA HIS A 95 -13.83 -19.00 -12.44
C HIS A 95 -14.99 -18.28 -11.73
N ASN A 96 -16.02 -19.00 -11.27
CA ASN A 96 -17.08 -18.43 -10.42
C ASN A 96 -16.55 -17.98 -9.05
N PHE A 97 -15.44 -18.54 -8.58
CA PHE A 97 -14.79 -18.18 -7.32
C PHE A 97 -13.62 -17.21 -7.51
N SER A 98 -13.47 -16.62 -8.70
CA SER A 98 -12.39 -15.68 -9.02
C SER A 98 -12.92 -14.26 -9.13
N PHE A 99 -12.43 -13.37 -8.28
CA PHE A 99 -12.73 -11.94 -8.36
C PHE A 99 -12.10 -11.23 -9.57
N ASN A 100 -11.20 -11.91 -10.30
CA ASN A 100 -10.63 -11.42 -11.56
C ASN A 100 -11.49 -11.82 -12.78
N SER A 101 -12.49 -12.66 -12.59
CA SER A 101 -13.43 -13.10 -13.62
C SER A 101 -14.76 -12.37 -13.43
N PRO A 102 -15.37 -11.83 -14.50
CA PRO A 102 -16.68 -11.18 -14.42
C PRO A 102 -17.78 -12.08 -13.82
N GLN A 103 -17.65 -13.40 -13.95
CA GLN A 103 -18.61 -14.40 -13.47
C GLN A 103 -18.57 -14.58 -11.94
N GLY A 104 -17.43 -14.30 -11.28
CA GLY A 104 -17.29 -14.39 -9.82
C GLY A 104 -17.17 -13.04 -9.13
N ALA A 105 -16.82 -11.98 -9.86
CA ALA A 105 -16.58 -10.66 -9.30
C ALA A 105 -17.88 -9.99 -8.80
N CYS A 106 -17.77 -9.28 -7.68
CA CYS A 106 -18.83 -8.39 -7.20
C CYS A 106 -19.14 -7.33 -8.27
N PRO A 107 -20.42 -7.17 -8.69
CA PRO A 107 -20.78 -6.28 -9.79
C PRO A 107 -20.51 -4.81 -9.51
N ARG A 108 -20.69 -4.36 -8.25
CA ARG A 108 -20.48 -2.95 -7.85
C ARG A 108 -19.03 -2.53 -7.81
N CYS A 109 -18.14 -3.36 -7.27
CA CYS A 109 -16.71 -3.02 -7.19
C CYS A 109 -15.87 -3.66 -8.29
N LYS A 110 -16.46 -4.48 -9.16
CA LYS A 110 -15.77 -5.24 -10.23
C LYS A 110 -14.59 -6.05 -9.69
N GLY A 111 -14.77 -6.69 -8.53
CA GLY A 111 -13.72 -7.51 -7.90
C GLY A 111 -12.63 -6.74 -7.16
N LEU A 112 -12.74 -5.41 -6.99
CA LEU A 112 -11.75 -4.61 -6.26
C LEU A 112 -11.88 -4.75 -4.73
N GLY A 113 -13.11 -4.96 -4.23
CA GLY A 113 -13.44 -4.99 -2.79
C GLY A 113 -13.61 -3.61 -2.14
N TYR A 114 -13.26 -2.54 -2.84
CA TYR A 114 -13.46 -1.17 -2.40
C TYR A 114 -14.14 -0.36 -3.50
N VAL A 115 -14.82 0.69 -3.08
CA VAL A 115 -15.42 1.68 -3.98
C VAL A 115 -14.94 3.07 -3.55
N ASN A 116 -14.82 3.93 -4.53
CA ASN A 116 -14.54 5.34 -4.32
C ASN A 116 -15.89 6.04 -4.17
N LEU A 117 -16.23 6.46 -2.94
CA LEU A 117 -17.44 7.24 -2.68
C LEU A 117 -17.06 8.68 -2.43
N ILE A 118 -17.93 9.59 -2.85
CA ILE A 118 -17.81 11.01 -2.55
C ILE A 118 -18.10 11.21 -1.06
N ASP A 119 -17.19 11.90 -0.38
CA ASP A 119 -17.20 12.10 1.06
C ASP A 119 -17.69 13.51 1.40
N ARG A 120 -18.84 13.59 2.06
CA ARG A 120 -19.47 14.85 2.48
C ARG A 120 -18.55 15.66 3.41
N ALA A 121 -17.83 15.00 4.32
CA ALA A 121 -16.95 15.69 5.27
C ALA A 121 -15.73 16.33 4.56
N LYS A 122 -15.29 15.78 3.42
CA LYS A 122 -14.24 16.39 2.60
C LYS A 122 -14.75 17.55 1.76
N MET A 123 -16.03 17.54 1.41
CA MET A 123 -16.66 18.64 0.69
C MET A 123 -16.99 19.83 1.60
N VAL A 124 -17.30 19.56 2.88
CA VAL A 124 -17.54 20.58 3.92
C VAL A 124 -16.74 20.25 5.19
N PRO A 125 -15.44 20.60 5.25
CA PRO A 125 -14.61 20.31 6.42
C PRO A 125 -14.93 21.18 7.65
N ASP A 126 -15.45 22.39 7.41
CA ASP A 126 -15.81 23.35 8.44
C ASP A 126 -17.26 23.78 8.23
N GLU A 127 -18.17 23.13 8.96
CA GLU A 127 -19.61 23.40 8.91
C GLU A 127 -19.98 24.75 9.55
N SER A 128 -19.07 25.40 10.29
CA SER A 128 -19.32 26.72 10.88
C SER A 128 -19.26 27.84 9.83
N LEU A 129 -18.61 27.59 8.68
CA LEU A 129 -18.57 28.52 7.57
C LEU A 129 -19.87 28.49 6.78
N SER A 130 -20.19 29.61 6.13
CA SER A 130 -21.28 29.67 5.16
C SER A 130 -20.82 29.27 3.76
N ILE A 131 -21.77 28.90 2.90
CA ILE A 131 -21.47 28.58 1.49
C ILE A 131 -20.78 29.76 0.80
N ALA A 132 -21.15 31.01 1.13
CA ALA A 132 -20.50 32.19 0.61
C ALA A 132 -19.03 32.34 1.06
N ALA A 133 -18.74 32.00 2.31
CA ALA A 133 -17.38 32.02 2.88
C ALA A 133 -16.49 30.88 2.37
N GLY A 134 -17.08 29.89 1.68
CA GLY A 134 -16.39 28.76 1.08
C GLY A 134 -16.53 27.46 1.86
N ALA A 135 -17.64 27.25 2.59
CA ALA A 135 -17.93 25.98 3.27
C ALA A 135 -17.91 24.78 2.30
N LEU A 136 -18.44 24.97 1.07
CA LEU A 136 -18.35 23.99 -0.01
C LEU A 136 -17.02 24.11 -0.75
N VAL A 137 -16.02 23.34 -0.32
CA VAL A 137 -14.66 23.35 -0.86
C VAL A 137 -14.59 23.11 -2.38
N PRO A 138 -15.39 22.22 -2.99
CA PRO A 138 -15.38 22.01 -4.45
C PRO A 138 -15.66 23.30 -5.24
N LEU A 139 -16.53 24.18 -4.74
CA LEU A 139 -16.92 25.41 -5.42
C LEU A 139 -16.05 26.60 -5.02
N GLY A 140 -15.40 26.52 -3.84
CA GLY A 140 -14.60 27.58 -3.26
C GLY A 140 -15.44 28.74 -2.76
N LYS A 141 -14.84 29.93 -2.67
CA LYS A 141 -15.56 31.16 -2.28
C LYS A 141 -16.59 31.55 -3.33
N TYR A 142 -17.64 32.25 -2.90
CA TYR A 142 -18.72 32.71 -3.77
C TYR A 142 -18.22 33.38 -5.06
N LYS A 143 -18.80 32.96 -6.18
CA LYS A 143 -18.63 33.56 -7.51
C LYS A 143 -19.97 33.58 -8.22
N GLU A 144 -20.19 34.55 -9.10
CA GLU A 144 -21.39 34.59 -9.95
C GLU A 144 -21.30 33.53 -11.05
N THR A 145 -21.55 32.28 -10.68
CA THR A 145 -21.60 31.12 -11.58
C THR A 145 -22.96 30.44 -11.47
N LEU A 146 -23.34 29.70 -12.51
CA LEU A 146 -24.65 29.04 -12.58
C LEU A 146 -24.95 28.14 -11.37
N ILE A 147 -23.97 27.37 -10.91
CA ILE A 147 -24.10 26.47 -9.75
C ILE A 147 -24.40 27.26 -8.47
N PHE A 148 -23.72 28.38 -8.23
CA PHE A 148 -23.99 29.24 -7.07
C PHE A 148 -25.38 29.89 -7.15
N MET A 149 -25.86 30.24 -8.34
CA MET A 149 -27.21 30.78 -8.52
C MET A 149 -28.28 29.72 -8.23
N GLN A 150 -28.07 28.47 -8.66
CA GLN A 150 -28.97 27.35 -8.37
C GLN A 150 -29.00 27.01 -6.88
N ILE A 151 -27.83 26.95 -6.22
CA ILE A 151 -27.75 26.72 -4.77
C ILE A 151 -28.46 27.84 -4.00
N ARG A 152 -28.31 29.11 -4.42
CA ARG A 152 -29.02 30.22 -3.79
C ARG A 152 -30.53 30.07 -3.89
N ALA A 153 -31.06 29.67 -5.05
CA ALA A 153 -32.48 29.41 -5.23
C ALA A 153 -33.00 28.25 -4.36
N ILE A 154 -32.19 27.20 -4.18
CA ILE A 154 -32.49 26.08 -3.27
C ILE A 154 -32.54 26.57 -1.81
N LEU A 155 -31.54 27.35 -1.38
CA LEU A 155 -31.50 27.90 -0.02
C LEU A 155 -32.67 28.84 0.27
N GLU A 156 -32.99 29.75 -0.65
CA GLU A 156 -34.12 30.70 -0.51
C GLU A 156 -35.46 29.96 -0.33
N ARG A 157 -35.66 28.84 -1.05
CA ARG A 157 -36.86 28.00 -0.90
C ARG A 157 -36.99 27.41 0.49
N HIS A 158 -35.87 27.03 1.10
CA HIS A 158 -35.80 26.48 2.45
C HIS A 158 -35.68 27.58 3.53
N GLY A 159 -35.75 28.86 3.16
CA GLY A 159 -35.71 30.00 4.08
C GLY A 159 -34.31 30.38 4.58
N PHE A 160 -33.25 29.91 3.91
CA PHE A 160 -31.86 30.21 4.26
C PHE A 160 -31.20 31.17 3.25
N ASP A 161 -30.15 31.86 3.68
CA ASP A 161 -29.31 32.68 2.80
C ASP A 161 -27.96 31.96 2.58
N ILE A 162 -27.26 32.30 1.49
CA ILE A 162 -25.93 31.78 1.18
C ILE A 162 -24.88 32.15 2.24
N LYS A 163 -25.19 33.13 3.10
CA LYS A 163 -24.38 33.55 4.26
C LYS A 163 -24.69 32.79 5.56
N THR A 164 -25.73 31.96 5.58
CA THR A 164 -26.04 31.11 6.73
C THR A 164 -24.93 30.08 6.93
N PRO A 165 -24.43 29.85 8.16
CA PRO A 165 -23.51 28.76 8.47
C PRO A 165 -24.06 27.41 8.01
N PHE A 166 -23.19 26.57 7.45
CA PHE A 166 -23.60 25.30 6.86
C PHE A 166 -24.28 24.37 7.90
N SER A 167 -23.80 24.37 9.14
CA SER A 167 -24.37 23.59 10.25
C SER A 167 -25.80 23.97 10.66
N GLN A 168 -26.32 25.10 10.15
CA GLN A 168 -27.67 25.59 10.46
C GLN A 168 -28.67 25.30 9.32
N LEU A 169 -28.22 24.71 8.21
CA LEU A 169 -29.08 24.32 7.10
C LEU A 169 -29.91 23.09 7.46
N SER A 170 -31.11 22.96 6.89
CA SER A 170 -31.93 21.75 7.03
C SER A 170 -31.32 20.57 6.27
N GLU A 171 -31.53 19.34 6.75
CA GLU A 171 -31.07 18.12 6.05
C GLU A 171 -31.63 18.04 4.62
N GLU A 172 -32.87 18.48 4.41
CA GLU A 172 -33.51 18.53 3.08
C GLU A 172 -32.79 19.50 2.13
N ALA A 173 -32.42 20.70 2.60
CA ALA A 173 -31.67 21.67 1.80
C ALA A 173 -30.26 21.14 1.48
N VAL A 174 -29.62 20.49 2.44
CA VAL A 174 -28.33 19.83 2.24
C VAL A 174 -28.46 18.72 1.20
N ASP A 175 -29.47 17.86 1.30
CA ASP A 175 -29.66 16.76 0.35
C ASP A 175 -29.88 17.25 -1.09
N GLU A 176 -30.72 18.27 -1.29
CA GLU A 176 -30.92 18.89 -2.61
C GLU A 176 -29.62 19.51 -3.17
N ILE A 177 -28.77 20.08 -2.31
CA ILE A 177 -27.47 20.65 -2.73
C ILE A 177 -26.51 19.53 -3.18
N PHE A 178 -26.47 18.39 -2.50
CA PHE A 178 -25.53 17.31 -2.81
C PHE A 178 -26.02 16.38 -3.93
N ASN A 179 -27.27 15.91 -3.84
CA ASN A 179 -27.85 14.90 -4.72
C ASN A 179 -28.65 15.50 -5.89
N GLY A 180 -28.96 16.79 -5.82
CA GLY A 180 -29.71 17.48 -6.85
C GLY A 180 -31.22 17.51 -6.59
N THR A 181 -31.93 18.29 -7.38
CA THR A 181 -33.38 18.47 -7.32
C THR A 181 -33.95 18.71 -8.72
N THR A 182 -35.10 18.12 -9.02
CA THR A 182 -35.84 18.32 -10.28
C THR A 182 -36.77 19.54 -10.23
N SER A 183 -36.70 20.33 -9.15
CA SER A 183 -37.59 21.45 -8.90
C SER A 183 -36.82 22.69 -8.43
N VAL A 184 -35.91 23.19 -9.27
CA VAL A 184 -35.26 24.48 -9.00
C VAL A 184 -36.24 25.61 -9.38
N PRO A 185 -36.63 26.50 -8.45
CA PRO A 185 -37.52 27.61 -8.77
C PRO A 185 -36.86 28.62 -9.71
N GLN A 186 -37.66 29.33 -10.51
CA GLN A 186 -37.19 30.49 -11.28
C GLN A 186 -36.61 31.55 -10.34
N LEU A 187 -35.36 31.95 -10.56
CA LEU A 187 -34.78 33.11 -9.90
C LEU A 187 -35.60 34.36 -10.27
N SER A 188 -36.24 34.96 -9.27
CA SER A 188 -36.88 36.25 -9.44
C SER A 188 -35.79 37.32 -9.62
N ASN A 189 -35.81 38.00 -10.76
CA ASN A 189 -34.92 39.10 -11.18
C ASN A 189 -33.55 38.73 -11.78
N SER A 190 -33.54 38.14 -12.97
CA SER A 190 -32.44 38.36 -13.91
C SER A 190 -32.97 38.81 -15.28
N THR A 191 -32.55 40.00 -15.71
CA THR A 191 -32.81 40.59 -17.02
C THR A 191 -31.93 39.97 -18.11
N VAL A 192 -31.89 38.64 -18.18
CA VAL A 192 -31.14 37.92 -19.22
C VAL A 192 -32.10 37.00 -19.95
N SER A 193 -32.52 37.47 -21.12
CA SER A 193 -33.34 36.76 -22.10
C SER A 193 -32.55 35.58 -22.67
N GLY A 194 -32.64 34.41 -22.03
CA GLY A 194 -31.99 33.22 -22.56
C GLY A 194 -32.04 32.01 -21.63
N PHE A 195 -32.97 31.10 -21.95
CA PHE A 195 -32.91 29.65 -21.80
C PHE A 195 -33.54 28.93 -20.58
N ASP A 196 -34.34 27.91 -20.92
CA ASP A 196 -34.96 26.80 -20.16
C ASP A 196 -34.01 25.95 -19.28
N PHE A 197 -32.78 26.40 -18.99
CA PHE A 197 -31.74 25.61 -18.28
C PHE A 197 -31.97 25.48 -16.76
N PHE A 198 -33.04 26.05 -16.22
CA PHE A 198 -33.28 26.12 -14.77
C PHE A 198 -34.17 25.00 -14.20
N ARG A 199 -34.48 23.92 -14.93
CA ARG A 199 -35.43 22.92 -14.41
C ARG A 199 -34.82 21.88 -13.48
N THR A 200 -33.54 21.55 -13.65
CA THR A 200 -32.89 20.47 -12.89
C THR A 200 -31.52 20.91 -12.41
N PHE A 201 -31.26 20.70 -11.12
CA PHE A 201 -29.92 20.76 -10.56
C PHE A 201 -29.50 19.33 -10.27
N ASP A 202 -28.38 18.90 -10.86
CA ASP A 202 -27.89 17.52 -10.77
C ASP A 202 -27.17 17.21 -9.45
N GLY A 203 -26.95 18.23 -8.60
CA GLY A 203 -26.22 18.08 -7.36
C GLY A 203 -24.70 18.20 -7.51
N ILE A 204 -24.02 18.55 -6.42
CA ILE A 204 -22.57 18.68 -6.41
C ILE A 204 -21.88 17.31 -6.52
N ILE A 205 -22.51 16.23 -6.05
CA ILE A 205 -21.96 14.87 -6.16
C ILE A 205 -21.79 14.49 -7.63
N LYS A 206 -22.86 14.61 -8.43
CA LYS A 206 -22.81 14.32 -9.86
C LYS A 206 -21.85 15.24 -10.61
N TYR A 207 -21.76 16.51 -10.22
CA TYR A 207 -20.75 17.44 -10.76
C TYR A 207 -19.32 16.92 -10.54
N ILE A 208 -19.00 16.36 -9.36
CA ILE A 208 -17.69 15.76 -9.08
C ILE A 208 -17.48 14.46 -9.86
N GLU A 209 -18.51 13.61 -9.96
CA GLU A 209 -18.47 12.35 -10.73
C GLU A 209 -18.19 12.58 -12.22
N MET A 210 -18.83 13.59 -12.83
CA MET A 210 -18.56 13.98 -14.22
C MET A 210 -17.10 14.39 -14.45
N GLN A 211 -16.43 14.93 -13.43
CA GLN A 211 -15.00 15.28 -13.50
C GLN A 211 -14.07 14.06 -13.26
N GLN A 212 -14.63 12.87 -13.02
CA GLN A 212 -13.92 11.59 -12.88
C GLN A 212 -14.05 10.68 -14.10
N GLU A 213 -14.96 10.98 -15.02
CA GLU A 213 -15.14 10.22 -16.26
C GLU A 213 -13.83 10.13 -17.07
N ASP A 214 -13.71 9.06 -17.86
CA ASP A 214 -12.44 8.73 -18.53
C ASP A 214 -11.93 9.85 -19.45
N ASP A 215 -12.85 10.63 -20.02
CA ASP A 215 -12.58 11.77 -20.90
C ASP A 215 -12.08 13.04 -20.16
N ALA A 216 -12.11 13.06 -18.82
CA ALA A 216 -11.68 14.21 -18.04
C ALA A 216 -10.13 14.36 -17.98
N GLY A 217 -9.65 15.60 -18.10
CA GLY A 217 -8.21 15.90 -18.04
C GLY A 217 -7.56 15.58 -16.68
N TYR A 218 -6.25 15.33 -16.67
CA TYR A 218 -5.49 14.95 -15.46
C TYR A 218 -5.67 15.91 -14.27
N GLN A 219 -5.75 17.22 -14.52
CA GLN A 219 -5.96 18.22 -13.45
C GLN A 219 -7.36 18.11 -12.84
N ALA A 220 -8.38 17.80 -13.63
CA ALA A 220 -9.75 17.61 -13.16
C ALA A 220 -9.85 16.34 -12.30
N LYS A 221 -9.28 15.22 -12.75
CA LYS A 221 -9.21 13.96 -11.98
C LYS A 221 -8.46 14.13 -10.66
N LYS A 222 -7.37 14.91 -10.66
CA LYS A 222 -6.60 15.23 -9.43
C LYS A 222 -7.39 16.11 -8.46
N TRP A 223 -8.20 17.04 -8.97
CA TRP A 223 -9.04 17.90 -8.16
C TRP A 223 -10.23 17.13 -7.56
N SER A 224 -10.95 16.35 -8.36
CA SER A 224 -12.11 15.57 -7.91
C SER A 224 -11.71 14.45 -6.93
N GLY A 225 -10.53 13.85 -7.12
CA GLY A 225 -9.98 12.84 -6.20
C GLY A 225 -9.79 13.33 -4.77
N GLN A 226 -9.78 14.64 -4.51
CA GLN A 226 -9.65 15.19 -3.14
C GLN A 226 -10.94 15.05 -2.33
N PHE A 227 -12.09 14.88 -2.99
CA PHE A 227 -13.40 14.76 -2.35
C PHE A 227 -13.89 13.32 -2.26
N VAL A 228 -13.06 12.37 -2.70
CA VAL A 228 -13.37 10.95 -2.66
C VAL A 228 -12.69 10.30 -1.48
N SER A 229 -13.44 9.46 -0.79
CA SER A 229 -12.93 8.52 0.19
C SER A 229 -13.08 7.11 -0.35
N ARG A 230 -12.00 6.35 -0.24
CA ARG A 230 -11.99 4.93 -0.55
C ARG A 230 -12.60 4.20 0.63
N CYS A 231 -13.75 3.56 0.43
CA CYS A 231 -14.40 2.76 1.45
C CYS A 231 -14.49 1.30 1.01
N THR A 232 -14.65 0.41 1.97
CA THR A 232 -14.99 -0.99 1.71
C THR A 232 -16.28 -1.05 0.90
N CYS A 233 -16.34 -1.93 -0.10
CA CYS A 233 -17.53 -2.10 -0.92
C CYS A 233 -18.69 -2.58 -0.02
N PRO A 234 -19.82 -1.86 0.05
CA PRO A 234 -20.93 -2.23 0.94
C PRO A 234 -21.74 -3.43 0.43
N GLU A 235 -21.52 -3.87 -0.81
CA GLU A 235 -22.25 -5.01 -1.38
C GLU A 235 -21.56 -6.34 -1.08
N CYS A 236 -20.24 -6.40 -1.24
CA CYS A 236 -19.45 -7.60 -0.91
C CYS A 236 -18.71 -7.48 0.43
N ASN A 237 -18.85 -6.37 1.15
CA ASN A 237 -18.12 -6.08 2.40
C ASN A 237 -16.59 -6.27 2.30
N GLY A 238 -16.02 -6.08 1.11
CA GLY A 238 -14.59 -6.26 0.85
C GLY A 238 -14.18 -7.63 0.31
N ASP A 239 -15.11 -8.58 0.23
CA ASP A 239 -14.84 -9.97 -0.18
C ASP A 239 -14.62 -10.14 -1.68
N ARG A 240 -14.87 -9.09 -2.47
CA ARG A 240 -14.62 -9.00 -3.92
C ARG A 240 -15.48 -9.92 -4.79
N LEU A 241 -16.19 -10.86 -4.21
CA LEU A 241 -17.03 -11.84 -4.90
C LEU A 241 -18.50 -11.43 -4.92
N ASN A 242 -19.24 -11.97 -5.89
CA ASN A 242 -20.70 -11.86 -5.93
C ASN A 242 -21.36 -12.72 -4.84
N ARG A 243 -22.68 -12.58 -4.70
CA ARG A 243 -23.43 -13.24 -3.61
C ARG A 243 -23.49 -14.75 -3.81
N GLU A 244 -23.59 -15.18 -5.06
CA GLU A 244 -23.69 -16.57 -5.48
C GLU A 244 -22.42 -17.34 -5.10
N ALA A 245 -21.24 -16.80 -5.42
CA ALA A 245 -19.96 -17.42 -5.08
C ALA A 245 -19.71 -17.51 -3.55
N LEU A 246 -20.27 -16.57 -2.79
CA LEU A 246 -20.18 -16.57 -1.31
C LEU A 246 -21.16 -17.55 -0.66
N HIS A 247 -22.04 -18.19 -1.42
CA HIS A 247 -23.05 -19.13 -0.93
C HIS A 247 -22.66 -20.61 -1.12
N PHE A 248 -21.39 -20.89 -1.38
CA PHE A 248 -20.81 -22.23 -1.33
C PHE A 248 -19.97 -22.39 -0.07
N PHE A 249 -20.21 -23.47 0.68
CA PHE A 249 -19.60 -23.70 1.98
C PHE A 249 -18.82 -25.01 2.02
N VAL A 250 -17.63 -24.98 2.61
CA VAL A 250 -16.82 -26.16 2.95
C VAL A 250 -16.63 -26.14 4.46
N ASP A 251 -17.07 -27.18 5.16
CA ASP A 251 -17.01 -27.24 6.63
C ASP A 251 -17.65 -26.00 7.30
N GLY A 252 -18.80 -25.60 6.75
CA GLY A 252 -19.59 -24.45 7.22
C GLY A 252 -18.97 -23.07 6.96
N LYS A 253 -17.92 -22.97 6.13
CA LYS A 253 -17.27 -21.70 5.78
C LYS A 253 -17.24 -21.46 4.28
N ASN A 254 -17.50 -20.23 3.85
CA ASN A 254 -17.33 -19.85 2.44
C ASN A 254 -15.87 -19.45 2.12
N ILE A 255 -15.57 -19.27 0.84
CA ILE A 255 -14.22 -18.94 0.37
C ILE A 255 -13.68 -17.64 0.95
N ALA A 256 -14.53 -16.63 1.19
CA ALA A 256 -14.09 -15.36 1.75
C ALA A 256 -13.78 -15.46 3.24
N GLU A 257 -14.57 -16.23 3.99
CA GLU A 257 -14.31 -16.54 5.40
C GLU A 257 -12.97 -17.26 5.58
N LEU A 258 -12.68 -18.26 4.74
CA LEU A 258 -11.39 -18.93 4.74
C LEU A 258 -10.24 -17.97 4.39
N CYS A 259 -10.44 -17.08 3.40
CA CYS A 259 -9.44 -16.08 3.03
C CYS A 259 -9.22 -14.99 4.10
N ARG A 260 -10.17 -14.78 5.01
CA ARG A 260 -10.08 -13.85 6.16
C ARG A 260 -9.39 -14.45 7.37
N MET A 261 -9.22 -15.78 7.42
CA MET A 261 -8.46 -16.40 8.51
C MET A 261 -6.98 -16.03 8.39
N ASP A 262 -6.35 -15.83 9.55
CA ASP A 262 -4.90 -15.76 9.61
C ASP A 262 -4.33 -17.10 9.11
N ILE A 263 -3.26 -17.07 8.32
CA ILE A 263 -2.67 -18.23 7.65
C ILE A 263 -2.34 -19.36 8.64
N GLY A 264 -1.92 -19.03 9.87
CA GLY A 264 -1.72 -20.03 10.93
C GLY A 264 -2.99 -20.80 11.25
N ALA A 265 -4.10 -20.10 11.51
CA ALA A 265 -5.39 -20.71 11.77
C ALA A 265 -5.94 -21.46 10.55
N LEU A 266 -5.71 -20.94 9.34
CA LEU A 266 -6.09 -21.61 8.10
C LEU A 266 -5.29 -22.90 7.87
N SER A 267 -4.01 -22.92 8.25
CA SER A 267 -3.16 -24.10 8.20
C SER A 267 -3.65 -25.20 9.15
N GLU A 268 -4.07 -24.83 10.37
CA GLU A 268 -4.68 -25.77 11.32
C GLU A 268 -6.03 -26.30 10.83
N TRP A 269 -6.84 -25.43 10.22
CA TRP A 269 -8.11 -25.82 9.61
C TRP A 269 -7.89 -26.82 8.45
N ALA A 270 -6.94 -26.54 7.55
CA ALA A 270 -6.61 -27.44 6.44
C ALA A 270 -6.10 -28.81 6.92
N GLY A 271 -5.41 -28.85 8.07
CA GLY A 271 -4.93 -30.10 8.67
C GLY A 271 -6.05 -30.99 9.23
N SER A 272 -7.21 -30.42 9.59
CA SER A 272 -8.30 -31.14 10.27
C SER A 272 -9.59 -31.27 9.45
N VAL A 273 -9.74 -30.51 8.35
CA VAL A 273 -10.98 -30.49 7.55
C VAL A 273 -11.35 -31.84 6.96
N LEU A 274 -10.37 -32.63 6.52
CA LEU A 274 -10.60 -33.95 5.89
C LEU A 274 -11.30 -34.96 6.82
N GLU A 275 -11.20 -34.77 8.14
CA GLU A 275 -11.88 -35.63 9.12
C GLU A 275 -13.36 -35.26 9.31
N ARG A 276 -13.74 -34.04 8.95
CA ARG A 276 -15.11 -33.51 9.08
C ARG A 276 -15.92 -33.62 7.78
N LEU A 277 -15.27 -33.93 6.66
CA LEU A 277 -15.93 -34.17 5.38
C LEU A 277 -16.53 -35.57 5.31
N ASP A 278 -17.57 -35.73 4.50
CA ASP A 278 -18.14 -37.03 4.19
C ASP A 278 -17.17 -37.88 3.34
N GLU A 279 -17.48 -39.17 3.17
CA GLU A 279 -16.56 -40.09 2.47
C GLU A 279 -16.34 -39.71 0.99
N ARG A 280 -17.36 -39.13 0.34
CA ARG A 280 -17.30 -38.74 -1.07
C ARG A 280 -16.42 -37.52 -1.24
N ASP A 281 -16.70 -36.45 -0.51
CA ASP A 281 -16.00 -35.17 -0.59
C ASP A 281 -14.56 -35.34 -0.15
N ARG A 282 -14.31 -36.13 0.90
CA ARG A 282 -12.96 -36.47 1.34
C ARG A 282 -12.14 -37.11 0.21
N LYS A 283 -12.69 -38.08 -0.54
CA LYS A 283 -11.96 -38.73 -1.65
C LYS A 283 -11.59 -37.75 -2.77
N ILE A 284 -12.44 -36.75 -3.03
CA ILE A 284 -12.20 -35.73 -4.06
C ILE A 284 -11.19 -34.68 -3.57
N ALA A 285 -11.32 -34.26 -2.31
CA ALA A 285 -10.59 -33.12 -1.75
C ALA A 285 -9.18 -33.46 -1.23
N VAL A 286 -8.86 -34.73 -0.96
CA VAL A 286 -7.59 -35.15 -0.31
C VAL A 286 -6.34 -34.52 -0.94
N GLU A 287 -6.17 -34.61 -2.26
CA GLU A 287 -4.97 -34.07 -2.92
C GLU A 287 -4.94 -32.54 -2.92
N ILE A 288 -6.11 -31.90 -3.07
CA ILE A 288 -6.25 -30.43 -3.08
C ILE A 288 -5.94 -29.86 -1.70
N ILE A 289 -6.52 -30.43 -0.63
CA ILE A 289 -6.29 -29.99 0.74
C ILE A 289 -4.85 -30.25 1.17
N LYS A 290 -4.25 -31.36 0.73
CA LYS A 290 -2.83 -31.65 0.97
C LYS A 290 -1.93 -30.58 0.35
N GLU A 291 -2.16 -30.22 -0.92
CA GLU A 291 -1.41 -29.17 -1.60
C GLU A 291 -1.59 -27.79 -0.92
N ILE A 292 -2.83 -27.44 -0.53
CA ILE A 292 -3.11 -26.21 0.22
C ILE A 292 -2.35 -26.22 1.56
N GLY A 293 -2.43 -27.33 2.31
CA GLY A 293 -1.76 -27.47 3.61
C GLY A 293 -0.24 -27.32 3.51
N VAL A 294 0.37 -27.89 2.46
CA VAL A 294 1.81 -27.73 2.19
C VAL A 294 2.18 -26.27 1.93
N ARG A 295 1.43 -25.56 1.07
CA ARG A 295 1.68 -24.14 0.77
C ARG A 295 1.49 -23.22 1.97
N LEU A 296 0.44 -23.46 2.77
CA LEU A 296 0.20 -22.72 4.00
C LEU A 296 1.33 -22.94 5.00
N LYS A 297 1.80 -24.17 5.14
CA LYS A 297 2.94 -24.49 6.01
C LYS A 297 4.21 -23.74 5.60
N PHE A 298 4.49 -23.60 4.31
CA PHE A 298 5.65 -22.79 3.88
C PHE A 298 5.52 -21.32 4.27
N LEU A 299 4.32 -20.74 4.18
CA LEU A 299 4.06 -19.37 4.63
C LEU A 299 4.24 -19.23 6.16
N VAL A 300 3.82 -20.23 6.94
CA VAL A 300 4.05 -20.29 8.39
C VAL A 300 5.55 -20.44 8.72
N ASP A 301 6.27 -21.30 7.99
CA ASP A 301 7.70 -21.56 8.22
C ASP A 301 8.55 -20.31 7.96
N VAL A 302 8.15 -19.44 7.03
CA VAL A 302 8.80 -18.13 6.82
C VAL A 302 8.26 -17.00 7.72
N GLY A 303 7.40 -17.31 8.70
CA GLY A 303 6.90 -16.34 9.69
C GLY A 303 5.85 -15.37 9.17
N LEU A 304 4.99 -15.81 8.24
CA LEU A 304 3.86 -15.04 7.70
C LEU A 304 2.50 -15.57 8.18
N ASP A 305 2.47 -16.33 9.27
CA ASP A 305 1.28 -16.96 9.84
C ASP A 305 0.18 -15.96 10.22
N TYR A 306 0.54 -14.71 10.51
CA TYR A 306 -0.37 -13.63 10.89
C TYR A 306 -1.07 -12.94 9.70
N LEU A 307 -0.67 -13.24 8.46
CA LEU A 307 -1.29 -12.64 7.28
C LEU A 307 -2.60 -13.35 6.92
N GLN A 308 -3.45 -12.63 6.20
CA GLN A 308 -4.67 -13.17 5.61
C GLN A 308 -4.50 -13.25 4.10
N LEU A 309 -5.11 -14.26 3.46
CA LEU A 309 -4.98 -14.46 2.01
C LEU A 309 -5.66 -13.34 1.19
N ASN A 310 -6.64 -12.66 1.76
CA ASN A 310 -7.30 -11.51 1.14
C ASN A 310 -6.51 -10.19 1.28
N ARG A 311 -5.38 -10.17 2.00
CA ARG A 311 -4.54 -8.97 2.16
C ARG A 311 -4.01 -8.49 0.80
N ALA A 312 -4.16 -7.20 0.54
CA ALA A 312 -3.72 -6.63 -0.72
C ALA A 312 -2.19 -6.66 -0.84
N SER A 313 -1.65 -7.13 -1.98
CA SER A 313 -0.19 -7.21 -2.19
C SER A 313 0.51 -5.84 -2.09
N ALA A 314 -0.20 -4.76 -2.42
CA ALA A 314 0.32 -3.39 -2.33
C ALA A 314 0.48 -2.87 -0.88
N THR A 315 -0.11 -3.54 0.11
CA THR A 315 0.02 -3.17 1.53
C THR A 315 1.01 -4.07 2.27
N LEU A 316 1.70 -4.96 1.56
CA LEU A 316 2.77 -5.77 2.13
C LEU A 316 4.06 -4.95 2.23
N SER A 317 4.84 -5.19 3.28
CA SER A 317 6.21 -4.67 3.36
C SER A 317 7.11 -5.33 2.31
N GLY A 318 8.29 -4.76 2.09
CA GLY A 318 9.31 -5.36 1.23
C GLY A 318 9.69 -6.77 1.69
N GLY A 319 9.98 -6.92 2.99
CA GLY A 319 10.29 -8.22 3.62
C GLY A 319 9.12 -9.21 3.55
N GLU A 320 7.88 -8.79 3.79
CA GLU A 320 6.70 -9.65 3.63
C GLU A 320 6.58 -10.18 2.19
N SER A 321 6.70 -9.30 1.19
CA SER A 321 6.63 -9.66 -0.23
C SER A 321 7.75 -10.63 -0.65
N GLN A 322 8.96 -10.39 -0.15
CA GLN A 322 10.11 -11.26 -0.41
C GLN A 322 9.92 -12.65 0.20
N ARG A 323 9.42 -12.73 1.44
CA ARG A 323 9.15 -14.01 2.11
C ARG A 323 8.02 -14.79 1.46
N ILE A 324 6.97 -14.14 0.95
CA ILE A 324 5.95 -14.81 0.12
C ILE A 324 6.57 -15.41 -1.14
N ARG A 325 7.47 -14.68 -1.80
CA ARG A 325 8.20 -15.20 -2.97
C ARG A 325 9.07 -16.40 -2.59
N LEU A 326 9.78 -16.35 -1.46
CA LEU A 326 10.57 -17.48 -0.95
C LEU A 326 9.69 -18.71 -0.66
N ALA A 327 8.58 -18.54 0.04
CA ALA A 327 7.61 -19.62 0.30
C ALA A 327 7.05 -20.24 -1.00
N THR A 328 6.80 -19.41 -2.01
CA THR A 328 6.37 -19.88 -3.34
C THR A 328 7.44 -20.73 -4.03
N GLN A 329 8.72 -20.39 -3.86
CA GLN A 329 9.84 -21.15 -4.41
C GLN A 329 10.11 -22.46 -3.65
N LEU A 330 9.92 -22.46 -2.33
CA LEU A 330 9.95 -23.70 -1.54
C LEU A 330 8.87 -24.69 -1.99
N GLY A 331 7.69 -24.19 -2.38
CA GLY A 331 6.59 -25.02 -2.88
C GLY A 331 6.71 -25.47 -4.34
N SER A 332 7.63 -24.93 -5.14
CA SER A 332 7.80 -25.37 -6.53
C SER A 332 8.70 -26.59 -6.68
N GLU A 333 9.32 -27.07 -5.58
CA GLU A 333 10.20 -28.25 -5.52
C GLU A 333 11.26 -28.29 -6.64
N LEU A 334 11.74 -27.11 -7.06
CA LEU A 334 12.78 -27.03 -8.08
C LEU A 334 14.12 -27.51 -7.52
N VAL A 335 14.89 -28.17 -8.38
CA VAL A 335 16.24 -28.68 -8.08
C VAL A 335 17.24 -28.09 -9.07
N ASN A 336 18.52 -28.01 -8.68
CA ASN A 336 19.61 -27.42 -9.48
C ASN A 336 19.37 -25.94 -9.86
N VAL A 337 18.69 -25.19 -9.00
CA VAL A 337 18.48 -23.75 -9.16
C VAL A 337 19.51 -22.98 -8.33
N LEU A 338 20.02 -21.90 -8.91
CA LEU A 338 20.80 -20.90 -8.19
C LEU A 338 19.88 -19.78 -7.71
N TYR A 339 19.57 -19.78 -6.42
CA TYR A 339 18.81 -18.71 -5.78
C TYR A 339 19.77 -17.60 -5.34
N ILE A 340 19.44 -16.36 -5.71
CA ILE A 340 20.14 -15.17 -5.24
C ILE A 340 19.14 -14.35 -4.44
N LEU A 341 19.39 -14.23 -3.14
CA LEU A 341 18.52 -13.57 -2.18
C LEU A 341 19.21 -12.32 -1.64
N ASP A 342 18.47 -11.20 -1.62
CA ASP A 342 18.95 -9.90 -1.16
C ASP A 342 18.31 -9.59 0.19
N GLU A 343 19.04 -9.80 1.30
CA GLU A 343 18.63 -9.54 2.69
C GLU A 343 17.24 -10.11 3.09
N PRO A 344 17.06 -11.45 3.06
CA PRO A 344 15.78 -12.07 3.41
C PRO A 344 15.36 -11.85 4.88
N SER A 345 16.26 -11.42 5.77
CA SER A 345 15.95 -11.09 7.17
C SER A 345 15.24 -9.74 7.38
N ILE A 346 15.09 -8.91 6.33
CA ILE A 346 14.47 -7.59 6.45
C ILE A 346 13.07 -7.66 7.09
N GLY A 347 12.83 -6.78 8.06
CA GLY A 347 11.56 -6.67 8.77
C GLY A 347 11.15 -7.95 9.49
N LEU A 348 12.12 -8.79 9.86
CA LEU A 348 11.93 -10.02 10.62
C LEU A 348 12.46 -9.83 12.05
N HIS A 349 11.72 -10.34 13.03
CA HIS A 349 12.17 -10.32 14.42
C HIS A 349 13.20 -11.44 14.66
N GLN A 350 14.15 -11.24 15.60
CA GLN A 350 15.23 -12.23 15.87
C GLN A 350 14.71 -13.64 16.18
N ARG A 351 13.55 -13.71 16.83
CA ARG A 351 12.80 -14.95 17.09
C ARG A 351 12.53 -15.77 15.82
N ASP A 352 12.14 -15.10 14.74
CA ASP A 352 11.71 -15.75 13.50
C ASP A 352 12.89 -15.93 12.52
N ASN A 353 14.02 -15.26 12.76
CA ASN A 353 15.25 -15.40 11.96
C ASN A 353 15.75 -16.85 11.92
N HIS A 354 15.68 -17.57 13.04
CA HIS A 354 16.02 -18.99 13.11
C HIS A 354 15.09 -19.89 12.27
N ARG A 355 13.85 -19.46 12.01
CA ARG A 355 12.93 -20.18 11.10
C ARG A 355 13.29 -19.93 9.65
N LEU A 356 13.70 -18.72 9.32
CA LEU A 356 14.21 -18.36 7.99
C LEU A 356 15.47 -19.15 7.66
N ILE A 357 16.47 -19.19 8.55
CA ILE A 357 17.71 -19.97 8.36
C ILE A 357 17.38 -21.42 8.02
N ARG A 358 16.54 -22.08 8.82
CA ARG A 358 16.11 -23.47 8.56
C ARG A 358 15.37 -23.64 7.22
N SER A 359 14.64 -22.62 6.78
CA SER A 359 13.97 -22.65 5.47
C SER A 359 14.98 -22.54 4.32
N LEU A 360 16.04 -21.73 4.49
CA LEU A 360 17.14 -21.63 3.54
C LEU A 360 17.95 -22.93 3.48
N GLU A 361 18.26 -23.54 4.62
CA GLU A 361 18.92 -24.85 4.69
C GLU A 361 18.12 -25.92 3.95
N ARG A 362 16.80 -25.99 4.16
CA ARG A 362 15.93 -26.93 3.41
C ARG A 362 15.98 -26.68 1.90
N LEU A 363 15.97 -25.42 1.48
CA LEU A 363 16.03 -25.08 0.06
C LEU A 363 17.38 -25.51 -0.55
N ARG A 364 18.49 -25.35 0.19
CA ARG A 364 19.84 -25.81 -0.18
C ARG A 364 19.86 -27.34 -0.27
N ASP A 365 19.38 -28.01 0.77
CA ASP A 365 19.39 -29.47 0.91
C ASP A 365 18.49 -30.16 -0.14
N ALA A 366 17.53 -29.44 -0.71
CA ALA A 366 16.78 -29.84 -1.91
C ALA A 366 17.61 -29.79 -3.22
N SER A 367 18.94 -29.87 -3.12
CA SER A 367 19.88 -29.81 -4.26
C SER A 367 19.87 -28.48 -5.01
N ASN A 368 19.74 -27.37 -4.29
CA ASN A 368 19.87 -26.03 -4.85
C ASN A 368 21.11 -25.31 -4.28
N THR A 369 21.57 -24.29 -4.99
CA THR A 369 22.61 -23.38 -4.50
C THR A 369 21.97 -22.07 -4.10
N ILE A 370 22.31 -21.54 -2.93
CA ILE A 370 21.76 -20.29 -2.42
C ILE A 370 22.91 -19.32 -2.17
N ILE A 371 22.83 -18.15 -2.79
CA ILE A 371 23.68 -17.00 -2.49
C ILE A 371 22.80 -15.99 -1.77
N VAL A 372 23.18 -15.66 -0.54
CA VAL A 372 22.47 -14.69 0.29
C VAL A 372 23.39 -13.49 0.50
N VAL A 373 22.91 -12.30 0.16
CA VAL A 373 23.52 -11.03 0.57
C VAL A 373 22.90 -10.66 1.90
N GLU A 374 23.69 -10.61 2.97
CA GLU A 374 23.18 -10.39 4.33
C GLU A 374 24.15 -9.58 5.20
N HIS A 375 23.57 -9.00 6.24
CA HIS A 375 24.24 -8.28 7.32
C HIS A 375 23.88 -8.84 8.70
N ASP A 376 22.91 -9.75 8.79
CA ASP A 376 22.56 -10.43 10.04
C ASP A 376 23.65 -11.40 10.52
N LYS A 377 23.95 -11.31 11.81
CA LYS A 377 24.99 -12.09 12.49
C LYS A 377 24.70 -13.59 12.47
N ASP A 378 23.47 -13.99 12.76
CA ASP A 378 23.11 -15.41 12.89
C ASP A 378 23.19 -16.11 11.52
N ILE A 379 22.68 -15.46 10.47
CA ILE A 379 22.80 -15.99 9.09
C ILE A 379 24.25 -16.14 8.66
N MET A 380 25.12 -15.17 8.96
CA MET A 380 26.55 -15.27 8.61
C MET A 380 27.26 -16.41 9.34
N LEU A 381 26.90 -16.67 10.61
CA LEU A 381 27.53 -17.72 11.42
C LEU A 381 27.05 -19.13 11.04
N GLU A 382 25.80 -19.26 10.60
CA GLU A 382 25.21 -20.53 10.14
C GLU A 382 25.49 -20.83 8.64
N ALA A 383 26.13 -19.91 7.91
CA ALA A 383 26.44 -20.11 6.51
C ALA A 383 27.53 -21.17 6.28
N ASP A 384 27.39 -21.99 5.24
CA ASP A 384 28.44 -22.96 4.85
C ASP A 384 29.72 -22.26 4.37
N TYR A 385 29.56 -21.10 3.74
CA TYR A 385 30.64 -20.32 3.13
C TYR A 385 30.28 -18.84 3.15
N VAL A 386 31.24 -18.00 3.54
CA VAL A 386 31.08 -16.54 3.60
C VAL A 386 32.07 -15.86 2.67
N VAL A 387 31.59 -14.88 1.92
CA VAL A 387 32.39 -14.00 1.07
C VAL A 387 32.20 -12.57 1.56
N ASP A 388 33.26 -11.99 2.12
CA ASP A 388 33.28 -10.61 2.59
C ASP A 388 33.82 -9.70 1.47
N ILE A 389 33.06 -8.65 1.12
CA ILE A 389 33.40 -7.69 0.07
C ILE A 389 33.70 -6.34 0.72
N GLY A 390 34.91 -5.83 0.48
CA GLY A 390 35.34 -4.58 1.11
C GLY A 390 36.64 -4.05 0.51
N PRO A 391 37.49 -3.35 1.31
CA PRO A 391 37.32 -3.01 2.74
C PRO A 391 36.43 -1.79 3.02
N GLY A 392 35.86 -1.13 2.00
CA GLY A 392 34.91 -0.02 2.19
C GLY A 392 34.00 0.15 0.99
N ALA A 393 33.19 1.22 0.94
CA ALA A 393 32.22 1.42 -0.14
C ALA A 393 32.80 2.07 -1.42
N GLY A 394 32.14 1.86 -2.56
CA GLY A 394 32.48 2.47 -3.84
C GLY A 394 33.90 2.12 -4.33
N ARG A 395 34.69 3.14 -4.66
CA ARG A 395 36.07 2.95 -5.17
C ARG A 395 37.02 2.33 -4.15
N LYS A 396 36.70 2.38 -2.86
CA LYS A 396 37.47 1.74 -1.79
C LYS A 396 37.05 0.28 -1.57
N GLY A 397 36.04 -0.20 -2.28
CA GLY A 397 35.48 -1.54 -2.20
C GLY A 397 35.69 -2.37 -3.46
N GLY A 398 34.76 -3.31 -3.67
CA GLY A 398 34.72 -4.16 -4.88
C GLY A 398 35.82 -5.22 -4.91
N LYS A 399 36.42 -5.53 -3.75
CA LYS A 399 37.41 -6.60 -3.61
C LYS A 399 36.88 -7.62 -2.62
N VAL A 400 37.12 -8.89 -2.91
CA VAL A 400 36.92 -9.97 -1.94
C VAL A 400 38.03 -9.84 -0.89
N VAL A 401 37.67 -9.48 0.34
CA VAL A 401 38.61 -9.34 1.47
C VAL A 401 38.73 -10.61 2.27
N PHE A 402 37.71 -11.47 2.23
CA PHE A 402 37.72 -12.82 2.80
C PHE A 402 36.80 -13.74 2.00
N ALA A 403 37.18 -15.01 1.90
CA ALA A 403 36.33 -16.07 1.36
C ALA A 403 36.72 -17.39 2.05
N GLY A 404 35.77 -18.04 2.70
CA GLY A 404 36.02 -19.25 3.49
C GLY A 404 34.84 -19.59 4.40
N THR A 405 35.10 -20.42 5.40
CA THR A 405 34.09 -20.77 6.41
C THR A 405 33.91 -19.67 7.45
N PRO A 406 32.75 -19.56 8.15
CA PRO A 406 32.57 -18.58 9.23
C PRO A 406 33.64 -18.72 10.34
N ALA A 407 34.03 -19.95 10.67
CA ALA A 407 35.07 -20.22 11.68
C ALA A 407 36.46 -19.70 11.27
N GLU A 408 36.76 -19.65 9.98
CA GLU A 408 37.98 -19.02 9.45
C GLU A 408 37.85 -17.50 9.45
N MET A 409 36.67 -16.97 9.10
CA MET A 409 36.39 -15.53 9.08
C MET A 409 36.66 -14.88 10.44
N LEU A 410 36.18 -15.49 11.52
CA LEU A 410 36.33 -14.98 12.89
C LEU A 410 37.79 -14.78 13.33
N LYS A 411 38.74 -15.46 12.67
CA LYS A 411 40.19 -15.35 12.94
C LYS A 411 40.86 -14.22 12.16
N THR A 412 40.14 -13.57 11.25
CA THR A 412 40.65 -12.48 10.42
C THR A 412 40.38 -11.11 11.05
N ASP A 413 40.97 -10.07 10.46
CA ASP A 413 40.83 -8.66 10.89
C ASP A 413 40.06 -7.83 9.83
N THR A 414 39.14 -8.46 9.08
CA THR A 414 38.22 -7.70 8.23
C THR A 414 37.25 -6.91 9.11
N VAL A 415 36.64 -5.86 8.55
CA VAL A 415 35.70 -5.01 9.30
C VAL A 415 34.57 -5.86 9.86
N THR A 416 33.97 -6.72 9.04
CA THR A 416 32.89 -7.61 9.47
C THR A 416 33.38 -8.62 10.51
N ALA A 417 34.56 -9.23 10.32
CA ALA A 417 35.13 -10.17 11.30
C ALA A 417 35.32 -9.53 12.68
N ARG A 418 35.77 -8.26 12.76
CA ARG A 418 35.92 -7.54 14.03
C ARG A 418 34.61 -7.36 14.79
N TYR A 419 33.51 -7.15 14.08
CA TYR A 419 32.18 -7.09 14.71
C TYR A 419 31.70 -8.48 15.15
N LEU A 420 31.90 -9.50 14.31
CA LEU A 420 31.45 -10.87 14.61
C LEU A 420 32.22 -11.51 15.78
N ASN A 421 33.53 -11.27 15.88
CA ASN A 421 34.37 -11.78 16.98
C ASN A 421 34.37 -10.87 18.23
N GLY A 422 33.72 -9.70 18.15
CA GLY A 422 33.58 -8.76 19.26
C GLY A 422 34.81 -7.89 19.53
N ALA A 423 35.82 -7.86 18.64
CA ALA A 423 36.95 -6.92 18.71
C ALA A 423 36.50 -5.46 18.50
N GLU A 424 35.47 -5.24 17.69
CA GLU A 424 34.79 -3.96 17.53
C GLU A 424 33.32 -4.14 17.93
N LYS A 425 32.79 -3.22 18.75
CA LYS A 425 31.42 -3.28 19.28
C LYS A 425 30.78 -1.91 19.17
N LEU A 426 29.47 -1.89 18.96
CA LEU A 426 28.70 -0.66 19.13
C LEU A 426 28.54 -0.42 20.64
N GLU A 427 28.93 0.75 21.14
CA GLU A 427 28.90 1.03 22.58
C GLU A 427 27.48 1.38 23.04
N THR A 428 27.01 0.72 24.11
CA THR A 428 25.74 1.08 24.75
C THR A 428 25.89 2.39 25.54
N PRO A 429 24.96 3.36 25.41
CA PRO A 429 25.01 4.61 26.17
C PRO A 429 25.01 4.37 27.68
N LYS A 430 26.02 4.89 28.40
CA LYS A 430 26.13 4.75 29.86
C LYS A 430 25.02 5.47 30.65
N LYS A 431 24.38 6.47 30.03
CA LYS A 431 23.27 7.24 30.62
C LYS A 431 22.20 7.47 29.54
N ARG A 432 20.98 7.03 29.83
CA ARG A 432 19.79 7.28 29.00
C ARG A 432 19.30 8.72 29.19
N ARG A 433 18.82 9.35 28.13
CA ARG A 433 18.21 10.69 28.19
C ARG A 433 16.81 10.57 28.81
N LYS A 434 16.50 11.44 29.77
CA LYS A 434 15.17 11.48 30.42
C LYS A 434 14.10 12.21 29.60
N GLY A 435 14.49 12.84 28.49
CA GLY A 435 13.63 13.72 27.70
C GLY A 435 13.53 15.14 28.25
N ASN A 436 12.72 15.97 27.60
CA ASN A 436 12.52 17.39 27.92
C ASN A 436 11.33 17.65 28.88
N GLY A 437 10.73 16.58 29.44
CA GLY A 437 9.58 16.63 30.33
C GLY A 437 8.23 16.79 29.61
N LYS A 438 8.21 16.89 28.29
CA LYS A 438 6.99 16.93 27.47
C LYS A 438 6.71 15.56 26.86
N THR A 439 5.45 15.28 26.57
CA THR A 439 4.99 14.01 25.99
C THR A 439 3.99 14.25 24.87
N LEU A 440 3.98 13.35 23.88
CA LEU A 440 2.90 13.22 22.90
C LEU A 440 2.11 11.95 23.22
N LYS A 441 0.79 12.06 23.37
CA LYS A 441 -0.07 10.91 23.68
C LYS A 441 -1.07 10.67 22.56
N LEU A 442 -1.08 9.48 22.00
CA LEU A 442 -2.06 9.04 21.01
C LEU A 442 -2.93 7.97 21.66
N LEU A 443 -4.22 8.26 21.81
CA LEU A 443 -5.14 7.48 22.64
C LEU A 443 -6.13 6.67 21.79
N GLY A 444 -6.42 5.46 22.25
CA GLY A 444 -7.47 4.57 21.76
C GLY A 444 -7.33 4.14 20.30
N CYS A 445 -6.14 3.69 19.91
CA CYS A 445 -5.89 3.23 18.54
C CYS A 445 -6.54 1.86 18.29
N THR A 446 -7.40 1.77 17.27
CA THR A 446 -8.13 0.53 16.90
C THR A 446 -7.95 0.13 15.44
N GLY A 447 -6.98 0.75 14.75
CA GLY A 447 -6.65 0.44 13.36
C GLY A 447 -6.14 -0.99 13.16
N HIS A 448 -6.72 -1.71 12.19
CA HIS A 448 -6.37 -3.10 11.86
C HIS A 448 -6.47 -4.03 13.08
N ASN A 449 -5.35 -4.57 13.56
CA ASN A 449 -5.30 -5.48 14.70
C ASN A 449 -5.03 -4.78 16.05
N LEU A 450 -4.92 -3.44 16.09
CA LEU A 450 -4.72 -2.69 17.35
C LEU A 450 -5.96 -2.80 18.25
N LYS A 451 -5.74 -3.06 19.54
CA LYS A 451 -6.81 -3.29 20.53
C LYS A 451 -6.85 -2.17 21.56
N ASP A 452 -7.40 -1.02 21.15
CA ASP A 452 -7.57 0.19 21.96
C ASP A 452 -6.25 0.65 22.62
N VAL A 453 -5.22 0.82 21.79
CA VAL A 453 -3.85 1.08 22.26
C VAL A 453 -3.63 2.56 22.53
N ASP A 454 -3.13 2.87 23.73
CA ASP A 454 -2.64 4.19 24.12
C ASP A 454 -1.11 4.26 24.01
N LEU A 455 -0.62 5.07 23.07
CA LEU A 455 0.81 5.36 22.87
C LEU A 455 1.19 6.64 23.62
N GLU A 456 2.21 6.56 24.46
CA GLU A 456 2.82 7.70 25.14
C GLU A 456 4.29 7.84 24.74
N LEU A 457 4.62 8.94 24.07
CA LEU A 457 5.94 9.21 23.51
C LEU A 457 6.64 10.33 24.29
N PRO A 458 7.75 10.04 24.99
CA PRO A 458 8.57 11.08 25.64
C PRO A 458 9.34 11.91 24.61
N LEU A 459 9.19 13.24 24.66
CA LEU A 459 9.84 14.14 23.71
C LEU A 459 11.29 14.47 24.12
N GLY A 460 12.12 14.77 23.13
CA GLY A 460 13.56 15.01 23.31
C GLY A 460 14.35 13.73 23.61
N THR A 461 13.88 12.59 23.13
CA THR A 461 14.50 11.27 23.31
C THR A 461 14.64 10.53 21.98
N LEU A 462 15.49 9.50 21.94
CA LEU A 462 15.44 8.45 20.94
C LEU A 462 14.51 7.33 21.43
N THR A 463 13.30 7.26 20.86
CA THR A 463 12.33 6.21 21.16
C THR A 463 12.31 5.15 20.05
N VAL A 464 12.36 3.88 20.41
CA VAL A 464 12.23 2.76 19.46
C VAL A 464 10.93 2.00 19.70
N VAL A 465 10.16 1.77 18.64
CA VAL A 465 9.02 0.86 18.64
C VAL A 465 9.50 -0.50 18.13
N ALA A 466 9.63 -1.45 19.05
CA ALA A 466 10.07 -2.81 18.81
C ALA A 466 8.89 -3.80 18.84
N GLY A 467 9.18 -5.08 18.61
CA GLY A 467 8.22 -6.18 18.68
C GLY A 467 8.13 -6.98 17.39
N VAL A 468 7.42 -8.10 17.44
CA VAL A 468 7.38 -9.08 16.33
C VAL A 468 6.69 -8.55 15.06
N SER A 469 6.97 -9.17 13.91
CA SER A 469 6.33 -8.82 12.64
C SER A 469 4.82 -9.07 12.74
N GLY A 470 4.01 -8.14 12.22
CA GLY A 470 2.55 -8.21 12.36
C GLY A 470 1.96 -7.78 13.70
N SER A 471 2.77 -7.35 14.69
CA SER A 471 2.26 -6.95 16.01
C SER A 471 1.45 -5.63 16.03
N GLY A 472 1.50 -4.85 14.94
CA GLY A 472 0.79 -3.58 14.80
C GLY A 472 1.67 -2.33 14.82
N LYS A 473 3.01 -2.46 14.85
CA LYS A 473 3.97 -1.31 14.85
C LYS A 473 3.68 -0.29 13.74
N SER A 474 3.62 -0.76 12.48
CA SER A 474 3.35 0.09 11.32
C SER A 474 1.92 0.64 11.33
N SER A 475 0.92 -0.11 11.83
CA SER A 475 -0.44 0.41 12.01
C SER A 475 -0.45 1.58 12.99
N LEU A 476 0.23 1.46 14.13
CA LEU A 476 0.29 2.49 15.17
C LEU A 476 1.04 3.74 14.70
N VAL A 477 2.23 3.57 14.13
CA VAL A 477 3.11 4.69 13.77
C VAL A 477 2.81 5.21 12.36
N ASN A 478 2.90 4.37 11.33
CA ASN A 478 2.75 4.80 9.93
C ASN A 478 1.28 4.89 9.47
N GLY A 479 0.39 4.11 10.08
CA GLY A 479 -1.04 4.07 9.75
C GLY A 479 -1.88 5.08 10.52
N THR A 480 -1.52 5.37 11.79
CA THR A 480 -2.28 6.30 12.65
C THR A 480 -1.50 7.59 12.93
N LEU A 481 -0.34 7.51 13.61
CA LEU A 481 0.37 8.70 14.10
C LEU A 481 0.87 9.59 12.94
N GLN A 482 1.53 9.02 11.96
CA GLN A 482 2.16 9.76 10.86
C GLN A 482 1.13 10.48 9.96
N PRO A 483 0.02 9.84 9.51
CA PRO A 483 -0.98 10.51 8.70
C PRO A 483 -1.71 11.59 9.48
N LEU A 484 -1.99 11.36 10.77
CA LEU A 484 -2.57 12.35 11.67
C LEU A 484 -1.71 13.60 11.75
N LEU A 485 -0.41 13.44 12.06
CA LEU A 485 0.51 14.59 12.16
C LEU A 485 0.70 15.26 10.79
N SER A 486 0.71 14.49 9.70
CA SER A 486 0.81 15.05 8.35
C SER A 486 -0.43 15.84 7.93
N LYS A 487 -1.63 15.42 8.37
CA LYS A 487 -2.87 16.17 8.20
C LYS A 487 -2.79 17.49 8.95
N GLN A 488 -2.31 17.46 10.20
CA GLN A 488 -2.18 18.64 11.05
C GLN A 488 -1.13 19.66 10.55
N PHE A 489 0.07 19.22 10.17
CA PHE A 489 1.18 20.12 9.82
C PHE A 489 1.28 20.43 8.32
N TYR A 490 0.74 19.58 7.45
CA TYR A 490 0.91 19.69 6.00
C TYR A 490 -0.38 19.61 5.18
N ASN A 491 -1.55 19.55 5.83
CA ASN A 491 -2.85 19.37 5.17
C ASN A 491 -2.88 18.15 4.22
N SER A 492 -2.25 17.05 4.63
CA SER A 492 -2.29 15.79 3.88
C SER A 492 -3.72 15.26 3.76
N LEU A 493 -4.03 14.66 2.60
CA LEU A 493 -5.32 14.00 2.33
C LEU A 493 -5.35 12.53 2.79
N THR A 494 -4.23 12.00 3.29
CA THR A 494 -4.15 10.64 3.81
C THR A 494 -4.88 10.57 5.15
N GLU A 495 -5.91 9.75 5.23
CA GLU A 495 -6.65 9.55 6.48
C GLU A 495 -5.88 8.62 7.43
N PRO A 496 -5.76 8.98 8.72
CA PRO A 496 -5.24 8.07 9.74
C PRO A 496 -6.22 6.93 10.00
N LEU A 497 -5.69 5.78 10.42
CA LEU A 497 -6.50 4.70 10.97
C LEU A 497 -7.24 5.15 12.24
N PRO A 498 -8.35 4.49 12.63
CA PRO A 498 -9.16 4.87 13.79
C PRO A 498 -8.36 5.06 15.08
N TYR A 499 -8.62 6.19 15.75
CA TYR A 499 -8.07 6.59 17.04
C TYR A 499 -9.09 7.45 17.80
N ARG A 500 -8.95 7.56 19.13
CA ARG A 500 -9.88 8.34 19.97
C ARG A 500 -9.46 9.80 20.10
N ALA A 501 -8.21 10.07 20.49
CA ALA A 501 -7.72 11.43 20.73
C ALA A 501 -6.20 11.50 20.64
N ILE A 502 -5.67 12.71 20.53
CA ILE A 502 -4.24 13.00 20.57
C ILE A 502 -4.00 14.24 21.43
N GLU A 503 -3.03 14.15 22.33
CA GLU A 503 -2.67 15.21 23.28
C GLU A 503 -1.18 15.55 23.15
N GLY A 504 -0.81 16.82 23.35
CA GLY A 504 0.59 17.25 23.32
C GLY A 504 1.13 17.55 21.92
N ILE A 505 0.27 17.71 20.90
CA ILE A 505 0.67 18.11 19.54
C ILE A 505 1.38 19.47 19.55
N GLU A 506 0.95 20.38 20.41
CA GLU A 506 1.50 21.73 20.57
C GLU A 506 2.96 21.75 21.01
N ASN A 507 3.49 20.59 21.44
CA ASN A 507 4.90 20.44 21.80
C ASN A 507 5.81 20.16 20.59
N ILE A 508 5.25 20.03 19.39
CA ILE A 508 5.96 19.68 18.16
C ILE A 508 5.61 20.70 17.07
N ASP A 509 6.62 21.23 16.38
CA ASP A 509 6.41 22.23 15.32
C ASP A 509 6.21 21.57 13.94
N LYS A 510 6.78 20.38 13.78
CA LYS A 510 6.94 19.71 12.49
C LYS A 510 7.17 18.22 12.66
N VAL A 511 6.61 17.41 11.76
CA VAL A 511 6.93 15.99 11.61
C VAL A 511 7.76 15.74 10.35
N VAL A 512 8.80 14.90 10.45
CA VAL A 512 9.64 14.48 9.33
C VAL A 512 9.59 12.97 9.24
N THR A 513 9.03 12.43 8.16
CA THR A 513 8.99 10.98 7.92
C THR A 513 10.11 10.58 6.96
N VAL A 514 10.87 9.56 7.34
CA VAL A 514 11.97 9.00 6.57
C VAL A 514 11.72 7.51 6.35
N ASP A 515 10.99 7.21 5.29
CA ASP A 515 10.60 5.86 4.87
C ASP A 515 11.48 5.34 3.72
N GLN A 516 11.35 4.04 3.43
CA GLN A 516 12.10 3.35 2.36
C GLN A 516 11.57 3.64 0.95
N SER A 517 10.48 4.41 0.81
CA SER A 517 9.92 4.72 -0.51
C SER A 517 10.95 5.41 -1.41
N PRO A 518 11.00 5.08 -2.73
CA PRO A 518 11.95 5.70 -3.64
C PRO A 518 11.79 7.22 -3.65
N LEU A 519 12.90 7.98 -3.68
CA LEU A 519 12.87 9.45 -3.77
C LEU A 519 12.11 9.96 -5.01
N GLY A 520 12.03 9.13 -6.04
CA GLY A 520 11.23 9.36 -7.23
C GLY A 520 11.28 8.15 -8.14
N ARG A 521 10.18 7.91 -8.86
CA ARG A 521 10.03 6.78 -9.80
C ARG A 521 10.64 7.04 -11.18
N THR A 522 11.27 8.19 -11.38
CA THR A 522 11.84 8.58 -12.68
C THR A 522 13.34 8.85 -12.57
N PRO A 523 14.11 8.66 -13.67
CA PRO A 523 15.54 8.97 -13.70
C PRO A 523 15.88 10.46 -13.49
N ARG A 524 14.86 11.33 -13.45
CA ARG A 524 14.99 12.77 -13.21
C ARG A 524 15.25 13.09 -11.74
N SER A 525 14.79 12.23 -10.83
CA SER A 525 15.13 12.33 -9.42
C SER A 525 16.53 11.76 -9.20
N ASN A 526 17.33 12.47 -8.42
CA ASN A 526 18.67 12.07 -8.00
C ASN A 526 19.06 12.84 -6.72
N PRO A 527 20.12 12.43 -5.99
CA PRO A 527 20.55 13.08 -4.76
C PRO A 527 20.73 14.60 -4.90
N ALA A 528 21.28 15.07 -6.03
CA ALA A 528 21.52 16.50 -6.24
C ALA A 528 20.23 17.32 -6.38
N THR A 529 19.23 16.78 -7.09
CA THR A 529 17.92 17.42 -7.23
C THR A 529 17.11 17.37 -5.93
N TYR A 530 17.13 16.25 -5.23
CA TYR A 530 16.32 16.04 -4.03
C TYR A 530 16.79 16.91 -2.86
N THR A 531 18.11 16.96 -2.62
CA THR A 531 18.69 17.85 -1.59
C THR A 531 18.67 19.34 -1.97
N GLY A 532 18.26 19.66 -3.20
CA GLY A 532 18.25 21.01 -3.74
C GLY A 532 19.63 21.61 -4.01
N VAL A 533 20.73 20.85 -3.85
CA VAL A 533 22.09 21.34 -4.16
C VAL A 533 22.26 21.62 -5.65
N PHE A 534 21.52 20.94 -6.52
CA PHE A 534 21.59 21.17 -7.96
C PHE A 534 21.13 22.57 -8.37
N THR A 535 20.26 23.21 -7.60
CA THR A 535 19.87 24.61 -7.84
C THR A 535 21.05 25.57 -7.60
N ASP A 536 21.84 25.32 -6.56
CA ASP A 536 23.04 26.11 -6.25
C ASP A 536 24.13 25.87 -7.31
N ILE A 537 24.33 24.61 -7.72
CA ILE A 537 25.25 24.25 -8.80
C ILE A 537 24.86 24.95 -10.11
N ARG A 538 23.58 24.91 -10.52
CA ARG A 538 23.12 25.62 -11.73
C ARG A 538 23.36 27.12 -11.63
N SER A 539 23.11 27.71 -10.47
CA SER A 539 23.36 29.14 -10.23
C SER A 539 24.85 29.50 -10.34
N LEU A 540 25.74 28.61 -9.90
CA LEU A 540 27.18 28.75 -10.09
C LEU A 540 27.54 28.75 -11.59
N PHE A 541 27.05 27.78 -12.36
CA PHE A 541 27.35 27.67 -13.81
C PHE A 541 26.84 28.87 -14.62
N VAL A 542 25.68 29.44 -14.25
CA VAL A 542 25.15 30.67 -14.88
C VAL A 542 26.06 31.87 -14.65
N ASN A 543 26.76 31.91 -13.51
CA ASN A 543 27.62 33.04 -13.16
C ASN A 543 29.00 32.99 -13.83
N LEU A 544 29.31 31.93 -14.58
CA LEU A 544 30.58 31.80 -15.30
C LEU A 544 30.66 32.76 -16.50
N PRO A 545 31.86 33.25 -16.85
CA PRO A 545 32.04 34.15 -17.99
C PRO A 545 31.48 33.58 -19.31
N GLU A 546 31.73 32.30 -19.62
CA GLU A 546 31.24 31.69 -20.87
C GLU A 546 29.71 31.63 -20.92
N ALA A 547 29.07 31.35 -19.78
CA ALA A 547 27.62 31.30 -19.67
C ALA A 547 26.99 32.70 -19.80
N LYS A 548 27.60 33.72 -19.19
CA LYS A 548 27.14 35.12 -19.26
C LYS A 548 27.23 35.67 -20.68
N ILE A 549 28.33 35.42 -21.38
CA ILE A 549 28.50 35.85 -22.79
C ILE A 549 27.44 35.23 -23.69
N ARG A 550 27.11 33.95 -23.47
CA ARG A 550 26.09 33.22 -24.24
C ARG A 550 24.64 33.49 -23.79
N GLY A 551 24.44 34.34 -22.77
CA GLY A 551 23.11 34.67 -22.25
C GLY A 551 22.39 33.48 -21.58
N TYR A 552 23.13 32.49 -21.09
CA TYR A 552 22.53 31.28 -20.51
C TYR A 552 21.90 31.57 -19.14
N LYS A 553 20.67 31.09 -18.97
CA LYS A 553 19.89 31.16 -17.73
C LYS A 553 19.95 29.84 -16.96
N PRO A 554 19.53 29.78 -15.67
CA PRO A 554 19.52 28.52 -14.90
C PRO A 554 18.75 27.36 -15.55
N GLY A 555 17.77 27.68 -16.41
CA GLY A 555 17.04 26.70 -17.20
C GLY A 555 17.93 25.92 -18.19
N ARG A 556 18.98 26.54 -18.76
CA ARG A 556 19.90 25.88 -19.71
C ARG A 556 20.65 24.72 -19.05
N PHE A 557 21.06 24.89 -17.79
CA PHE A 557 21.74 23.84 -17.02
C PHE A 557 20.77 22.89 -16.31
N SER A 558 19.47 22.96 -16.61
CA SER A 558 18.47 22.03 -16.09
C SER A 558 18.20 20.92 -17.10
N PHE A 559 18.46 19.66 -16.74
CA PHE A 559 18.07 18.54 -17.61
C PHE A 559 16.54 18.35 -17.70
N ASN A 560 15.76 18.98 -16.82
CA ASN A 560 14.29 18.90 -16.85
C ASN A 560 13.63 19.91 -17.82
N VAL A 561 14.37 20.91 -18.30
CA VAL A 561 13.83 22.02 -19.11
C VAL A 561 14.39 21.96 -20.52
N ALA A 562 13.53 22.18 -21.52
CA ALA A 562 13.94 22.26 -22.91
C ALA A 562 14.94 23.42 -23.13
N GLY A 563 15.90 23.21 -24.03
CA GLY A 563 16.91 24.19 -24.40
C GLY A 563 18.34 23.69 -24.22
N GLY A 564 18.73 23.25 -23.02
CA GLY A 564 20.09 22.74 -22.78
C GLY A 564 20.20 21.22 -22.62
N ARG A 565 19.09 20.54 -22.33
CA ARG A 565 19.03 19.08 -22.23
C ARG A 565 19.22 18.41 -23.60
N CYS A 566 19.55 17.12 -23.59
CA CYS A 566 19.47 16.28 -24.78
C CYS A 566 18.00 16.00 -25.11
N GLU A 567 17.58 16.28 -26.34
CA GLU A 567 16.17 16.12 -26.76
C GLU A 567 15.84 14.65 -27.08
N ALA A 568 16.78 13.82 -27.56
CA ALA A 568 16.51 12.41 -27.82
C ALA A 568 16.10 11.61 -26.57
N CYS A 569 16.60 11.98 -25.39
CA CYS A 569 16.19 11.37 -24.12
C CYS A 569 15.37 12.30 -23.23
N ASN A 570 14.95 13.47 -23.72
CA ASN A 570 14.28 14.51 -22.92
C ASN A 570 15.00 14.80 -21.58
N GLY A 571 16.33 14.79 -21.60
CA GLY A 571 17.20 15.01 -20.43
C GLY A 571 17.30 13.87 -19.41
N ASN A 572 16.67 12.72 -19.64
CA ASN A 572 16.79 11.56 -18.72
C ASN A 572 18.20 10.95 -18.73
N GLY A 573 18.90 11.02 -19.86
CA GLY A 573 20.20 10.37 -20.09
C GLY A 573 20.09 8.88 -20.42
N TYR A 574 18.94 8.27 -20.16
CA TYR A 574 18.64 6.87 -20.42
C TYR A 574 17.32 6.77 -21.20
N LYS A 575 17.18 5.70 -21.98
CA LYS A 575 15.92 5.24 -22.56
C LYS A 575 15.49 3.98 -21.82
N THR A 576 14.19 3.88 -21.51
CA THR A 576 13.60 2.66 -20.96
C THR A 576 13.23 1.75 -22.13
N ILE A 577 13.73 0.53 -22.12
CA ILE A 577 13.30 -0.52 -23.05
C ILE A 577 12.28 -1.39 -22.32
N GLU A 578 11.05 -1.35 -22.82
CA GLU A 578 9.96 -2.19 -22.30
C GLU A 578 10.19 -3.65 -22.68
N MET A 579 10.08 -4.52 -21.69
CA MET A 579 10.25 -5.97 -21.85
C MET A 579 8.95 -6.69 -21.51
N ASN A 580 8.53 -7.66 -22.34
CA ASN A 580 7.20 -8.29 -22.17
C ASN A 580 7.08 -9.16 -20.90
N PHE A 581 8.16 -9.82 -20.48
CA PHE A 581 8.17 -10.79 -19.37
C PHE A 581 9.24 -10.51 -18.31
N LEU A 582 10.21 -9.66 -18.64
CA LEU A 582 11.30 -9.27 -17.75
C LEU A 582 11.07 -7.83 -17.28
N PRO A 583 11.69 -7.41 -16.17
CA PRO A 583 11.68 -6.01 -15.78
C PRO A 583 12.29 -5.12 -16.86
N ASP A 584 11.72 -3.93 -17.04
CA ASP A 584 12.23 -2.94 -17.99
C ASP A 584 13.69 -2.57 -17.71
N VAL A 585 14.45 -2.35 -18.78
CA VAL A 585 15.89 -2.07 -18.67
C VAL A 585 16.17 -0.62 -19.11
N LEU A 586 17.01 0.07 -18.34
CA LEU A 586 17.49 1.41 -18.67
C LEU A 586 18.80 1.32 -19.48
N VAL A 587 18.76 1.80 -20.72
CA VAL A 587 19.92 1.85 -21.61
C VAL A 587 20.40 3.29 -21.78
N PRO A 588 21.72 3.58 -21.69
CA PRO A 588 22.24 4.92 -21.95
C PRO A 588 21.77 5.46 -23.31
N CYS A 589 21.39 6.74 -23.33
CA CYS A 589 20.97 7.40 -24.57
C CYS A 589 22.12 7.43 -25.57
N GLU A 590 21.85 7.00 -26.81
CA GLU A 590 22.84 6.94 -27.89
C GLU A 590 23.38 8.31 -28.31
N GLU A 591 22.58 9.38 -28.16
CA GLU A 591 22.97 10.73 -28.61
C GLU A 591 23.85 11.46 -27.59
N CYS A 592 23.49 11.40 -26.29
CA CYS A 592 24.25 12.09 -25.24
C CYS A 592 25.16 11.16 -24.42
N HIS A 593 25.13 9.86 -24.69
CA HIS A 593 25.87 8.83 -23.95
C HIS A 593 25.71 8.95 -22.42
N GLY A 594 24.48 9.18 -21.96
CA GLY A 594 24.17 9.35 -20.54
C GLY A 594 24.41 10.75 -19.96
N LYS A 595 24.98 11.70 -20.72
CA LYS A 595 25.33 13.04 -20.21
C LYS A 595 24.15 13.97 -19.97
N ARG A 596 22.95 13.65 -20.45
CA ARG A 596 21.69 14.42 -20.27
C ARG A 596 21.62 15.80 -20.95
N TYR A 597 22.71 16.32 -21.49
CA TYR A 597 22.78 17.66 -22.10
C TYR A 597 23.24 17.61 -23.55
N ASN A 598 22.89 18.64 -24.31
CA ASN A 598 23.45 18.87 -25.65
C ASN A 598 24.89 19.38 -25.58
N ARG A 599 25.59 19.33 -26.72
CA ARG A 599 27.02 19.62 -26.80
C ARG A 599 27.35 21.05 -26.37
N GLU A 600 26.54 22.03 -26.77
CA GLU A 600 26.76 23.45 -26.50
C GLU A 600 26.69 23.78 -25.01
N THR A 601 25.83 23.08 -24.27
CA THR A 601 25.71 23.26 -22.81
C THR A 601 26.91 22.68 -22.06
N LEU A 602 27.50 21.59 -22.59
CA LEU A 602 28.66 20.92 -22.01
C LEU A 602 29.98 21.68 -22.23
N GLU A 603 30.01 22.68 -23.11
CA GLU A 603 31.18 23.53 -23.34
C GLU A 603 31.47 24.48 -22.17
N VAL A 604 30.45 24.85 -21.38
CA VAL A 604 30.64 25.68 -20.19
C VAL A 604 31.25 24.82 -19.08
N ARG A 605 32.41 25.24 -18.55
CA ARG A 605 33.19 24.45 -17.60
C ARG A 605 33.54 25.24 -16.35
N PHE A 606 33.29 24.65 -15.19
CA PHE A 606 33.82 25.12 -13.91
C PHE A 606 35.01 24.27 -13.52
N LYS A 607 36.18 24.88 -13.26
CA LYS A 607 37.44 24.16 -12.96
C LYS A 607 37.73 23.01 -13.94
N GLY A 608 37.48 23.24 -15.24
CA GLY A 608 37.70 22.25 -16.31
C GLY A 608 36.63 21.16 -16.47
N LYS A 609 35.57 21.17 -15.64
CA LYS A 609 34.49 20.17 -15.63
C LYS A 609 33.16 20.77 -16.08
N SER A 610 32.44 20.07 -16.96
CA SER A 610 31.10 20.44 -17.39
C SER A 610 30.05 20.10 -16.33
N VAL A 611 28.80 20.57 -16.50
CA VAL A 611 27.70 20.25 -15.58
C VAL A 611 27.43 18.74 -15.51
N ALA A 612 27.60 18.00 -16.62
CA ALA A 612 27.46 16.54 -16.62
C ALA A 612 28.60 15.88 -15.85
N ASP A 613 29.83 16.36 -16.01
CA ASP A 613 30.97 15.80 -15.27
C ASP A 613 30.81 16.02 -13.75
N VAL A 614 30.27 17.16 -13.34
CA VAL A 614 29.94 17.44 -11.94
C VAL A 614 28.87 16.49 -11.41
N LEU A 615 27.82 16.21 -12.19
CA LEU A 615 26.79 15.25 -11.81
C LEU A 615 27.31 13.80 -11.75
N ASP A 616 28.36 13.46 -12.50
CA ASP A 616 28.98 12.13 -12.47
C ASP A 616 29.99 11.95 -11.31
N MET A 617 30.31 13.02 -10.57
CA MET A 617 31.18 12.93 -9.39
C MET A 617 30.48 12.20 -8.25
N THR A 618 31.27 11.38 -7.54
CA THR A 618 30.89 10.88 -6.21
C THR A 618 30.78 12.04 -5.22
N ILE A 619 29.96 11.90 -4.19
CA ILE A 619 29.80 12.89 -3.13
C ILE A 619 31.15 13.24 -2.48
N ASN A 620 32.04 12.26 -2.24
CA ASN A 620 33.39 12.50 -1.75
C ASN A 620 34.19 13.46 -2.65
N GLN A 621 34.19 13.21 -3.97
CA GLN A 621 34.86 14.08 -4.94
C GLN A 621 34.22 15.47 -4.99
N ALA A 622 32.89 15.54 -4.88
CA ALA A 622 32.18 16.80 -4.90
C ALA A 622 32.49 17.67 -3.66
N VAL A 623 32.66 17.07 -2.47
CA VAL A 623 33.09 17.79 -1.26
C VAL A 623 34.45 18.46 -1.49
N GLU A 624 35.43 17.73 -2.03
CA GLU A 624 36.75 18.28 -2.34
C GLU A 624 36.68 19.36 -3.43
N PHE A 625 35.91 19.10 -4.49
CA PHE A 625 35.79 20.00 -5.64
C PHE A 625 35.12 21.34 -5.28
N PHE A 626 34.11 21.31 -4.41
CA PHE A 626 33.35 22.47 -3.94
C PHE A 626 33.83 23.04 -2.59
N ALA A 627 35.03 22.69 -2.12
CA ALA A 627 35.59 23.21 -0.87
C ALA A 627 35.58 24.76 -0.78
N GLY A 628 35.72 25.45 -1.92
CA GLY A 628 35.66 26.91 -2.02
C GLY A 628 34.26 27.53 -2.17
N VAL A 629 33.18 26.74 -2.11
CA VAL A 629 31.79 27.22 -2.32
C VAL A 629 30.91 26.79 -1.13
N PRO A 630 30.82 27.60 -0.06
CA PRO A 630 30.19 27.19 1.21
C PRO A 630 28.72 26.77 1.10
N SER A 631 27.93 27.42 0.23
CA SER A 631 26.51 27.10 0.03
C SER A 631 26.28 25.68 -0.48
N ILE A 632 27.12 25.23 -1.42
CA ILE A 632 27.11 23.89 -1.98
C ILE A 632 27.73 22.91 -0.99
N LEU A 633 28.90 23.25 -0.45
CA LEU A 633 29.67 22.39 0.45
C LEU A 633 28.84 21.95 1.65
N LYS A 634 28.09 22.85 2.29
CA LYS A 634 27.25 22.53 3.46
C LYS A 634 26.27 21.39 3.16
N LYS A 635 25.63 21.38 1.98
CA LYS A 635 24.64 20.35 1.61
C LYS A 635 25.29 19.01 1.26
N ILE A 636 26.39 19.04 0.50
CA ILE A 636 27.09 17.82 0.08
C ILE A 636 27.84 17.18 1.25
N LYS A 637 28.36 17.98 2.18
CA LYS A 637 29.05 17.49 3.38
C LYS A 637 28.11 16.68 4.28
N VAL A 638 26.86 17.13 4.43
CA VAL A 638 25.85 16.35 5.14
C VAL A 638 25.70 14.98 4.49
N LEU A 639 25.51 14.87 3.16
CA LEU A 639 25.44 13.58 2.46
C LEU A 639 26.67 12.68 2.71
N GLN A 640 27.87 13.27 2.76
CA GLN A 640 29.10 12.53 3.08
C GLN A 640 29.08 11.99 4.50
N ASP A 641 28.66 12.80 5.47
CA ASP A 641 28.68 12.45 6.90
C ASP A 641 27.70 11.31 7.26
N ILE A 642 26.66 11.09 6.44
CA ILE A 642 25.69 9.97 6.55
C ILE A 642 26.15 8.69 5.83
N GLY A 643 27.38 8.66 5.33
CA GLY A 643 27.95 7.50 4.67
C GLY A 643 27.67 7.40 3.16
N LEU A 644 26.97 8.36 2.54
CA LEU A 644 26.68 8.34 1.10
C LEU A 644 27.83 8.84 0.22
N GLY A 645 29.06 8.93 0.76
CA GLY A 645 30.21 9.49 0.05
C GLY A 645 30.54 8.82 -1.30
N TYR A 646 30.14 7.56 -1.47
CA TYR A 646 30.38 6.77 -2.69
C TYR A 646 29.33 6.99 -3.80
N VAL A 647 28.14 7.51 -3.46
CA VAL A 647 27.04 7.74 -4.40
C VAL A 647 27.36 8.94 -5.30
N LYS A 648 26.96 8.87 -6.58
CA LYS A 648 27.13 10.00 -7.51
C LYS A 648 26.03 11.05 -7.34
N LEU A 649 26.36 12.32 -7.49
CA LEU A 649 25.40 13.43 -7.36
C LEU A 649 24.17 13.28 -8.29
N GLY A 650 24.40 12.85 -9.53
CA GLY A 650 23.38 12.67 -10.56
C GLY A 650 22.83 11.25 -10.70
N GLN A 651 23.19 10.33 -9.80
CA GLN A 651 22.73 8.93 -9.85
C GLN A 651 21.20 8.87 -9.82
N PRO A 652 20.55 8.20 -10.79
CA PRO A 652 19.09 8.07 -10.79
C PRO A 652 18.57 7.47 -9.48
N SER A 653 17.55 8.07 -8.88
CA SER A 653 16.97 7.59 -7.61
C SER A 653 16.40 6.17 -7.70
N SER A 654 16.00 5.73 -8.90
CA SER A 654 15.53 4.36 -9.16
C SER A 654 16.63 3.31 -9.03
N THR A 655 17.89 3.73 -9.03
CA THR A 655 19.07 2.84 -8.88
C THR A 655 19.68 2.90 -7.48
N LEU A 656 19.11 3.70 -6.59
CA LEU A 656 19.51 3.76 -5.18
C LEU A 656 18.78 2.68 -4.40
N SER A 657 19.46 2.06 -3.44
CA SER A 657 18.83 1.12 -2.51
C SER A 657 17.80 1.82 -1.60
N GLY A 658 16.94 1.06 -0.91
CA GLY A 658 15.98 1.60 0.05
C GLY A 658 16.66 2.44 1.13
N GLY A 659 17.70 1.88 1.77
CA GLY A 659 18.49 2.58 2.79
C GLY A 659 19.29 3.79 2.26
N GLU A 660 19.73 3.77 1.00
CA GLU A 660 20.33 4.96 0.35
C GLU A 660 19.30 6.07 0.15
N ASN A 661 18.11 5.74 -0.36
CA ASN A 661 17.03 6.70 -0.53
C ASN A 661 16.65 7.34 0.83
N GLN A 662 16.54 6.53 1.88
CA GLN A 662 16.24 7.00 3.23
C GLN A 662 17.32 7.95 3.77
N ARG A 663 18.60 7.61 3.61
CA ARG A 663 19.72 8.49 4.01
C ARG A 663 19.73 9.81 3.26
N VAL A 664 19.37 9.84 1.97
CA VAL A 664 19.23 11.11 1.20
C VAL A 664 18.07 11.98 1.74
N LYS A 665 16.95 11.37 2.15
CA LYS A 665 15.85 12.10 2.80
C LYS A 665 16.32 12.71 4.12
N LEU A 666 16.98 11.91 4.95
CA LEU A 666 17.56 12.37 6.21
C LEU A 666 18.56 13.52 6.00
N ALA A 667 19.42 13.41 4.98
CA ALA A 667 20.38 14.46 4.58
C ALA A 667 19.70 15.80 4.34
N THR A 668 18.58 15.75 3.63
CA THR A 668 17.85 16.94 3.18
C THR A 668 17.28 17.71 4.36
N GLU A 669 16.87 17.00 5.40
CA GLU A 669 16.33 17.60 6.62
C GLU A 669 17.46 18.09 7.55
N LEU A 670 18.55 17.33 7.69
CA LEU A 670 19.75 17.75 8.42
C LEU A 670 20.42 19.01 7.85
N ALA A 671 20.24 19.29 6.56
CA ALA A 671 20.76 20.49 5.92
C ALA A 671 19.97 21.76 6.28
N LYS A 672 18.72 21.61 6.76
CA LYS A 672 17.84 22.72 7.17
C LYS A 672 18.22 23.22 8.57
N ARG A 673 17.63 24.35 8.99
CA ARG A 673 17.78 24.84 10.36
C ARG A 673 16.79 24.11 11.26
N ASP A 674 17.29 23.53 12.35
CA ASP A 674 16.46 22.87 13.36
C ASP A 674 15.68 23.90 14.19
N THR A 675 14.45 23.57 14.54
CA THR A 675 13.65 24.35 15.51
C THR A 675 13.81 23.83 16.95
N GLY A 676 14.36 22.62 17.11
CA GLY A 676 14.48 21.94 18.41
C GLY A 676 13.21 21.21 18.85
N ASN A 677 12.08 21.38 18.15
CA ASN A 677 10.82 20.67 18.45
C ASN A 677 10.31 19.89 17.22
N THR A 678 11.22 19.32 16.42
CA THR A 678 10.83 18.47 15.27
C THR A 678 10.75 17.02 15.71
N LEU A 679 9.70 16.30 15.28
CA LEU A 679 9.57 14.84 15.44
C LEU A 679 10.02 14.14 14.17
N PHE A 680 11.07 13.34 14.24
CA PHE A 680 11.52 12.46 13.17
C PHE A 680 10.92 11.07 13.35
N ILE A 681 10.29 10.53 12.31
CA ILE A 681 9.76 9.16 12.26
C ILE A 681 10.56 8.39 11.20
N LEU A 682 11.26 7.34 11.62
CA LEU A 682 12.06 6.50 10.74
C LEU A 682 11.51 5.07 10.76
N ASP A 683 11.34 4.50 9.57
CA ASP A 683 10.87 3.12 9.40
C ASP A 683 12.04 2.23 8.96
N GLU A 684 12.41 1.28 9.82
CA GLU A 684 13.52 0.33 9.64
C GLU A 684 14.78 0.95 9.01
N PRO A 685 15.39 1.98 9.64
CA PRO A 685 16.53 2.69 9.07
C PRO A 685 17.83 1.87 8.99
N THR A 686 17.88 0.68 9.59
CA THR A 686 19.03 -0.23 9.48
C THR A 686 18.96 -1.21 8.32
N THR A 687 17.86 -1.23 7.55
CA THR A 687 17.77 -2.05 6.33
C THR A 687 18.91 -1.72 5.37
N GLY A 688 19.64 -2.73 4.88
CA GLY A 688 20.75 -2.51 3.98
C GLY A 688 22.03 -1.97 4.60
N LEU A 689 22.16 -1.97 5.94
CA LEU A 689 23.32 -1.38 6.62
C LEU A 689 24.18 -2.44 7.31
N HIS A 690 25.47 -2.39 7.02
CA HIS A 690 26.49 -3.11 7.78
C HIS A 690 26.63 -2.52 9.21
N PHE A 691 27.17 -3.29 10.16
CA PHE A 691 27.34 -2.86 11.56
C PHE A 691 28.02 -1.49 11.71
N ASP A 692 29.03 -1.22 10.89
CA ASP A 692 29.75 0.06 10.88
C ASP A 692 28.88 1.24 10.38
N ASP A 693 27.98 0.97 9.43
CA ASP A 693 27.03 1.96 8.95
C ASP A 693 25.94 2.25 9.99
N ILE A 694 25.52 1.23 10.76
CA ILE A 694 24.62 1.41 11.92
C ILE A 694 25.26 2.36 12.94
N ARG A 695 26.56 2.22 13.23
CA ARG A 695 27.30 3.17 14.09
C ARG A 695 27.16 4.60 13.60
N THR A 696 27.38 4.81 12.30
CA THR A 696 27.33 6.12 11.66
C THR A 696 25.92 6.71 11.72
N LEU A 697 24.90 5.90 11.44
CA LEU A 697 23.49 6.27 11.56
C LEU A 697 23.15 6.69 12.99
N MET A 698 23.52 5.88 13.99
CA MET A 698 23.22 6.16 15.39
C MET A 698 23.87 7.45 15.87
N ASN A 699 25.10 7.76 15.44
CA ASN A 699 25.74 9.04 15.72
C ASN A 699 24.93 10.23 15.20
N ILE A 700 24.25 10.07 14.07
CA ILE A 700 23.45 11.12 13.44
C ILE A 700 22.10 11.27 14.15
N LEU A 701 21.45 10.16 14.51
CA LEU A 701 20.21 10.20 15.30
C LEU A 701 20.47 10.83 16.67
N ASN A 702 21.58 10.48 17.33
CA ASN A 702 21.98 11.10 18.59
C ASN A 702 22.18 12.61 18.45
N ARG A 703 22.85 13.08 17.39
CA ARG A 703 23.00 14.52 17.11
C ARG A 703 21.67 15.24 16.89
N LEU A 704 20.67 14.58 16.30
CA LEU A 704 19.34 15.15 16.15
C LEU A 704 18.67 15.34 17.52
N VAL A 705 18.75 14.33 18.39
CA VAL A 705 18.19 14.38 19.74
C VAL A 705 18.91 15.41 20.61
N GLU A 706 20.24 15.52 20.50
CA GLU A 706 21.05 16.53 21.22
C GLU A 706 20.69 17.98 20.86
N ARG A 707 20.11 18.21 19.67
CA ARG A 707 19.59 19.52 19.26
C ARG A 707 18.17 19.80 19.79
N GLY A 708 17.62 18.91 20.61
CA GLY A 708 16.30 19.01 21.24
C GLY A 708 15.20 18.25 20.51
N ASN A 709 15.45 17.76 19.29
CA ASN A 709 14.45 17.06 18.49
C ASN A 709 14.08 15.69 19.10
N THR A 710 12.94 15.15 18.68
CA THR A 710 12.51 13.78 19.06
C THR A 710 12.71 12.85 17.88
N VAL A 711 13.25 11.66 18.12
CA VAL A 711 13.44 10.65 17.08
C VAL A 711 12.67 9.39 17.48
N LEU A 712 11.69 9.01 16.68
CA LEU A 712 10.90 7.79 16.79
C LEU A 712 11.33 6.84 15.68
N VAL A 713 11.75 5.63 16.04
CA VAL A 713 12.24 4.63 15.09
C VAL A 713 11.42 3.35 15.23
N ILE A 714 10.96 2.77 14.12
CA ILE A 714 10.45 1.41 14.07
C ILE A 714 11.63 0.51 13.73
N GLU A 715 11.99 -0.41 14.62
CA GLU A 715 13.14 -1.29 14.40
C GLU A 715 12.98 -2.67 14.99
N HIS A 716 13.72 -3.59 14.40
CA HIS A 716 13.91 -4.96 14.83
C HIS A 716 15.38 -5.21 15.25
N ASN A 717 16.30 -4.39 14.77
CA ASN A 717 17.72 -4.54 15.06
C ASN A 717 18.04 -4.22 16.54
N LEU A 718 18.56 -5.22 17.25
CA LEU A 718 18.83 -5.14 18.69
C LEU A 718 19.90 -4.10 19.05
N ASP A 719 20.83 -3.79 18.13
CA ASP A 719 21.81 -2.72 18.36
C ASP A 719 21.14 -1.35 18.46
N VAL A 720 20.11 -1.09 17.64
CA VAL A 720 19.36 0.16 17.73
C VAL A 720 18.49 0.18 18.98
N VAL A 721 17.81 -0.94 19.27
CA VAL A 721 16.95 -1.08 20.47
C VAL A 721 17.76 -0.83 21.74
N ARG A 722 18.95 -1.44 21.86
CA ARG A 722 19.81 -1.26 23.05
C ARG A 722 20.40 0.14 23.15
N MET A 723 20.53 0.88 22.05
CA MET A 723 21.05 2.25 22.06
C MET A 723 19.94 3.31 22.28
N ALA A 724 18.66 2.91 22.27
CA ALA A 724 17.54 3.81 22.51
C ALA A 724 17.49 4.38 23.93
N ASP A 725 16.85 5.53 24.09
CA ASP A 725 16.55 6.09 25.42
C ASP A 725 15.27 5.50 26.00
N TYR A 726 14.30 5.19 25.14
CA TYR A 726 13.00 4.62 25.47
C TYR A 726 12.59 3.58 24.42
N VAL A 727 11.94 2.51 24.85
CA VAL A 727 11.49 1.41 24.00
C VAL A 727 10.03 1.13 24.28
N ILE A 728 9.28 0.88 23.21
CA ILE A 728 7.88 0.49 23.23
C ILE A 728 7.79 -0.85 22.51
N ASP A 729 7.52 -1.92 23.27
CA ASP A 729 7.50 -3.27 22.73
C ASP A 729 6.07 -3.72 22.42
N MET A 730 5.80 -3.98 21.14
CA MET A 730 4.48 -4.29 20.60
C MET A 730 4.24 -5.80 20.46
N GLY A 731 3.20 -6.29 21.13
CA GLY A 731 2.63 -7.64 20.99
C GLY A 731 3.54 -8.79 21.39
N SER A 732 2.97 -9.88 21.91
CA SER A 732 3.71 -11.14 22.06
C SER A 732 3.81 -11.91 20.73
N ASP A 733 2.83 -11.72 19.84
CA ASP A 733 2.71 -12.33 18.51
C ASP A 733 2.16 -11.34 17.46
N GLY A 734 2.13 -11.78 16.19
CA GLY A 734 1.55 -11.04 15.08
C GLY A 734 0.04 -11.25 14.92
N GLY A 735 -0.61 -10.46 14.07
CA GLY A 735 -1.99 -10.70 13.64
C GLY A 735 -2.99 -10.57 14.78
N ALA A 736 -3.92 -11.52 14.91
CA ALA A 736 -4.91 -11.53 15.99
C ALA A 736 -4.30 -11.60 17.40
N GLY A 737 -3.11 -12.20 17.56
CA GLY A 737 -2.37 -12.29 18.82
C GLY A 737 -1.65 -11.00 19.23
N GLY A 738 -1.49 -10.06 18.29
CA GLY A 738 -0.79 -8.79 18.50
C GLY A 738 -1.70 -7.66 18.99
N GLY A 739 -1.33 -6.43 18.65
CA GLY A 739 -2.19 -5.26 18.81
C GLY A 739 -2.21 -4.63 20.19
N HIS A 740 -1.23 -4.93 21.05
CA HIS A 740 -1.09 -4.33 22.38
C HIS A 740 0.36 -3.91 22.64
N ILE A 741 0.56 -2.92 23.50
CA ILE A 741 1.89 -2.61 24.05
C ILE A 741 2.13 -3.55 25.23
N MET A 742 3.12 -4.44 25.12
CA MET A 742 3.47 -5.43 26.14
C MET A 742 4.33 -4.83 27.26
N ALA A 743 5.25 -3.95 26.88
CA ALA A 743 6.16 -3.29 27.78
C ALA A 743 6.57 -1.93 27.22
N LYS A 744 6.82 -0.96 28.11
CA LYS A 744 7.37 0.35 27.76
C LYS A 744 8.35 0.78 28.85
N GLY A 745 9.47 1.38 28.46
CA GLY A 745 10.53 1.75 29.41
C GLY A 745 11.89 1.91 28.75
N THR A 746 12.93 1.98 29.56
CA THR A 746 14.33 1.90 29.10
C THR A 746 14.65 0.49 28.57
N PRO A 747 15.67 0.32 27.70
CA PRO A 747 16.10 -0.99 27.25
C PRO A 747 16.36 -2.00 28.39
N GLU A 748 16.91 -1.52 29.50
CA GLU A 748 17.15 -2.33 30.70
C GLU A 748 15.85 -2.81 31.37
N GLU A 749 14.82 -1.96 31.43
CA GLU A 749 13.49 -2.32 31.95
C GLU A 749 12.78 -3.32 31.03
N ILE A 750 12.91 -3.19 29.71
CA ILE A 750 12.38 -4.16 28.75
C ILE A 750 13.08 -5.51 28.90
N ALA A 751 14.41 -5.53 29.00
CA ALA A 751 15.20 -6.76 29.16
C ALA A 751 14.90 -7.52 30.46
N ALA A 752 14.47 -6.82 31.52
CA ALA A 752 14.01 -7.43 32.77
C ALA A 752 12.59 -8.02 32.67
N GLY A 753 11.83 -7.66 31.64
CA GLY A 753 10.46 -8.13 31.42
C GLY A 753 10.37 -9.49 30.70
N ASN A 754 9.15 -9.78 30.24
CA ASN A 754 8.76 -11.03 29.56
C ASN A 754 8.22 -10.80 28.15
N SER A 755 8.52 -9.66 27.52
CA SER A 755 8.11 -9.40 26.15
C SER A 755 8.92 -10.23 25.15
N ALA A 756 8.46 -10.33 23.90
CA ALA A 756 9.15 -11.11 22.86
C ALA A 756 10.58 -10.61 22.58
N THR A 757 10.82 -9.31 22.76
CA THR A 757 12.14 -8.67 22.58
C THR A 757 13.05 -8.88 23.79
N ALA A 758 12.49 -9.02 25.00
CA ALA A 758 13.23 -9.08 26.26
C ALA A 758 14.38 -10.12 26.33
N PRO A 759 14.20 -11.41 25.96
CA PRO A 759 15.28 -12.41 26.09
C PRO A 759 16.46 -12.11 25.16
N PHE A 760 16.19 -11.61 23.96
CA PHE A 760 17.23 -11.25 23.00
C PHE A 760 17.98 -9.98 23.43
N LEU A 761 17.23 -8.97 23.89
CA LEU A 761 17.81 -7.72 24.39
C LEU A 761 18.68 -7.95 25.64
N ARG A 762 18.27 -8.86 26.53
CA ARG A 762 19.06 -9.24 27.71
C ARG A 762 20.41 -9.83 27.31
N THR A 763 20.42 -10.75 26.35
CA THR A 763 21.64 -11.37 25.85
C THR A 763 22.60 -10.33 25.25
N GLU A 764 22.07 -9.38 24.48
CA GLU A 764 22.87 -8.30 23.88
C GLU A 764 23.39 -7.26 24.89
N LEU A 765 22.62 -6.99 25.95
CA LEU A 765 23.06 -6.11 27.05
C LEU A 765 24.11 -6.77 27.94
N GLU A 766 24.08 -8.10 28.10
CA GLU A 766 25.08 -8.85 28.89
C GLU A 766 26.39 -9.12 28.11
N ALA A 767 26.31 -9.20 26.78
CA ALA A 767 27.46 -9.43 25.90
C ALA A 767 28.36 -8.19 25.72
N ASN A 768 27.92 -7.01 26.18
CA ASN A 768 28.60 -5.71 26.05
C ASN A 768 28.85 -5.09 27.44
#